data_AF-A0A358N7Q2-F1
#
_entry.id   AF-A0A358N7Q2-F1
#
_cell.length_a   1.000
_cell.length_b   1.000
_cell.length_c   1.000
_cell.angle_alpha   90.00
_cell.angle_beta   90.00
_cell.angle_gamma   90.00
#
_symmetry.space_group_name_H-M   'P 1'
#
loop_
_entity.id
_entity.type
_entity.pdbx_description
1 polymer ?
#
loop_
_entity_poly.entity_id
_entity_poly.type
_entity_poly.pdbx_seq_one_letter_code
_entity_poly.pdbx_strand_id
1 'polypeptide(L)'
;MTAHTKPPLVFIYLLALVVGLGLGLQTTQGQEPALAEEKDENPTTPPKFFDYHQIRGRQSQRSEQGRLEGELDFSLLGNSRMQGMAQFGPQWSNNAHLLWDGVIGDSMKSSFEVNSSGIYDVSIQLTLAGDYGRFHMTLPQASITKEIDLYSDRVELAPLLVLENLNLEAGAQSIEFKLMGANAKARKFQNRGYLMGLDYIQLIRKNGQPARPVVTESTQDKANTPSPQNEEQAKKPGVATADPPASIQQLTTQQISAFTKAYCSDCHHADAEETEVNFQIGNDGRPWHMDPKLLRQARNELADHEMPPEDYSEQPSPEQRDAMVQTLNTMLADYLRTHQTAAPTAMRRMTRYEYNNAVRDLLQLRGDIYPLPEKTLRASTPYFEPATGHSPRAILVGNRTLGKNQVERQILTGVNPFAIDLQAEGGFNNRGEELGFSPILLESLLRLGRSIVHSPEFDGYCGLTTSLFEAPDSPSKKHANDLAKERITKLLERAFRTAIDASTTKRYHDYFRARFEETNSFRTAMKDVVAAILASPRFVYLAESSTTSQPQLLSGYEIATRLSIFLWSSIPDEALLIAARDGSLLKPEVLDAQTQRMLLDPKCHALTQNFARQWLRLDQLVTAVPDFDRFPRYYSRIGCEQWKFGLQMMVEPLLLFDSIMMEDRSIMLLIDCDYSYRSDELQSWYSEEKPFGDRDNRNRFNTNQQRYSKRKLTNRREGGVITSAATMTMTSSPLRTNPITRGAWVATVILNRPPPPPPDTVPPIAA
;
A
#
# COMPACT_ATOMS: atom_id res chain seq x y z
N MET A 1 57.71 7.43 20.52
CA MET A 1 59.08 6.88 20.65
C MET A 1 59.31 5.98 19.45
N THR A 2 60.39 6.27 18.70
CA THR A 2 61.11 5.46 17.69
C THR A 2 60.30 4.86 16.53
N ALA A 3 60.27 5.42 15.32
CA ALA A 3 61.33 5.71 14.33
C ALA A 3 61.70 4.52 13.39
N HIS A 4 61.37 4.73 12.11
CA HIS A 4 62.08 4.37 10.87
C HIS A 4 62.59 2.94 10.61
N THR A 5 62.20 2.40 9.44
CA THR A 5 63.11 2.24 8.28
C THR A 5 62.32 2.34 6.95
N LYS A 6 63.00 2.88 5.94
CA LYS A 6 62.58 3.15 4.55
C LYS A 6 63.81 2.76 3.67
N PRO A 7 63.74 2.81 2.32
CA PRO A 7 63.41 1.77 1.33
C PRO A 7 64.65 1.35 0.47
N PRO A 8 64.47 0.85 -0.77
CA PRO A 8 65.22 1.46 -1.87
C PRO A 8 64.39 1.80 -3.13
N LEU A 9 64.83 2.88 -3.78
CA LEU A 9 64.50 3.38 -5.12
C LEU A 9 65.31 2.66 -6.20
N VAL A 10 64.75 2.54 -7.42
CA VAL A 10 65.36 2.97 -8.69
C VAL A 10 64.20 3.41 -9.62
N PHE A 11 63.96 4.70 -9.93
CA PHE A 11 64.57 5.55 -10.99
C PHE A 11 64.28 4.96 -12.41
N ILE A 12 63.78 5.61 -13.48
CA ILE A 12 63.79 6.99 -13.99
C ILE A 12 62.78 7.08 -15.16
N TYR A 13 62.01 8.17 -15.26
CA TYR A 13 61.90 9.11 -16.40
C TYR A 13 60.54 9.80 -16.35
N LEU A 14 60.41 10.98 -15.72
CA LEU A 14 60.89 12.32 -16.10
C LEU A 14 59.68 13.16 -16.53
N LEU A 15 59.12 13.81 -15.52
CA LEU A 15 58.30 14.99 -15.65
C LEU A 15 59.25 16.16 -15.92
N ALA A 16 59.41 16.55 -17.19
CA ALA A 16 59.93 17.86 -17.56
C ALA A 16 59.55 18.19 -19.02
N LEU A 17 58.44 18.89 -19.22
CA LEU A 17 58.47 20.14 -19.99
C LEU A 17 57.14 20.90 -19.89
N VAL A 18 57.30 22.12 -19.41
CA VAL A 18 56.34 23.19 -19.22
C VAL A 18 56.09 23.89 -20.57
N VAL A 19 54.81 24.19 -20.85
CA VAL A 19 54.27 25.29 -21.68
C VAL A 19 54.63 25.34 -23.17
N GLY A 20 53.57 25.27 -23.99
CA GLY A 20 53.32 26.26 -25.04
C GLY A 20 53.90 25.95 -26.42
N LEU A 21 53.04 25.41 -27.30
CA LEU A 21 52.78 25.95 -28.64
C LEU A 21 51.68 25.11 -29.28
N GLY A 22 50.58 25.78 -29.64
CA GLY A 22 49.46 25.17 -30.31
C GLY A 22 49.82 24.79 -31.75
N LEU A 23 49.39 23.61 -32.15
CA LEU A 23 48.98 23.29 -33.52
C LEU A 23 47.77 22.35 -33.39
N GLY A 24 46.65 22.77 -33.99
CA GLY A 24 45.37 22.13 -33.84
C GLY A 24 45.34 20.72 -34.42
N LEU A 25 44.68 19.81 -33.69
CA LEU A 25 44.12 18.59 -34.24
C LEU A 25 42.73 18.39 -33.63
N GLN A 26 41.84 17.90 -34.48
CA GLN A 26 40.38 17.93 -34.38
C GLN A 26 39.83 17.23 -33.14
N THR A 27 38.71 17.77 -32.64
CA THR A 27 37.80 17.09 -31.72
C THR A 27 37.25 15.84 -32.39
N THR A 28 37.74 14.66 -32.01
CA THR A 28 37.03 13.42 -32.28
C THR A 28 35.88 13.31 -31.29
N GLN A 29 34.66 13.35 -31.82
CA GLN A 29 33.47 12.90 -31.11
C GLN A 29 33.74 11.50 -30.59
N GLY A 30 33.74 11.32 -29.26
CA GLY A 30 33.61 9.99 -28.68
C GLY A 30 32.21 9.49 -29.01
N GLN A 31 32.11 8.60 -30.00
CA GLN A 31 30.92 7.79 -30.20
C GLN A 31 30.66 7.01 -28.91
N GLU A 32 29.43 7.09 -28.40
CA GLU A 32 28.89 6.13 -27.44
C GLU A 32 29.19 4.71 -27.94
N PRO A 33 29.56 3.75 -27.08
CA PRO A 33 29.68 2.37 -27.50
C PRO A 33 28.29 1.91 -27.97
N ALA A 34 28.18 1.65 -29.27
CA ALA A 34 27.05 0.95 -29.83
C ALA A 34 26.93 -0.40 -29.10
N LEU A 35 25.76 -0.66 -28.53
CA LEU A 35 25.37 -1.99 -28.07
C LEU A 35 25.63 -2.96 -29.22
N ALA A 36 26.52 -3.92 -29.00
CA ALA A 36 26.73 -5.00 -29.94
C ALA A 36 25.39 -5.75 -30.10
N GLU A 37 24.84 -5.73 -31.31
CA GLU A 37 23.81 -6.67 -31.70
C GLU A 37 24.42 -8.07 -31.64
N GLU A 38 24.06 -8.83 -30.61
CA GLU A 38 24.24 -10.28 -30.61
C GLU A 38 23.47 -10.86 -31.81
N LYS A 39 24.23 -11.32 -32.80
CA LYS A 39 23.71 -12.23 -33.82
C LYS A 39 23.55 -13.61 -33.19
N ASP A 40 22.37 -13.87 -32.65
CA ASP A 40 21.97 -15.20 -32.23
C ASP A 40 21.62 -16.03 -33.48
N GLU A 41 22.43 -17.04 -33.76
CA GLU A 41 22.12 -18.13 -34.68
C GLU A 41 21.20 -19.14 -33.98
N ASN A 42 20.06 -19.45 -34.62
CA ASN A 42 19.00 -20.41 -34.25
C ASN A 42 18.01 -20.05 -33.12
N PRO A 43 16.72 -19.79 -33.43
CA PRO A 43 15.70 -19.53 -32.42
C PRO A 43 15.09 -20.84 -31.92
N THR A 44 15.72 -21.51 -30.95
CA THR A 44 14.97 -22.42 -30.09
C THR A 44 14.21 -21.56 -29.08
N THR A 45 12.92 -21.34 -29.35
CA THR A 45 11.86 -20.81 -28.47
C THR A 45 12.34 -19.84 -27.37
N PRO A 46 12.05 -18.52 -27.45
CA PRO A 46 12.46 -17.59 -26.39
C PRO A 46 11.98 -18.12 -25.03
N PRO A 47 12.83 -18.08 -23.98
CA PRO A 47 12.42 -18.54 -22.67
C PRO A 47 11.11 -17.82 -22.32
N LYS A 48 10.08 -18.58 -21.94
CA LYS A 48 8.83 -18.02 -21.45
C LYS A 48 9.15 -17.25 -20.17
N PHE A 49 9.50 -15.98 -20.28
CA PHE A 49 9.68 -15.10 -19.13
C PHE A 49 8.37 -15.10 -18.36
N PHE A 50 8.49 -15.28 -17.05
CA PHE A 50 7.37 -15.22 -16.13
C PHE A 50 6.75 -13.81 -16.17
N ASP A 51 5.56 -13.69 -16.76
CA ASP A 51 4.87 -12.40 -16.87
C ASP A 51 4.22 -12.02 -15.53
N TYR A 52 5.01 -11.34 -14.70
CA TYR A 52 4.54 -10.88 -13.40
C TYR A 52 3.48 -9.78 -13.47
N HIS A 53 3.25 -9.16 -14.63
CA HIS A 53 2.17 -8.18 -14.81
C HIS A 53 0.80 -8.85 -14.71
N GLN A 54 0.69 -10.13 -15.06
CA GLN A 54 -0.56 -10.88 -14.99
C GLN A 54 -0.84 -11.47 -13.60
N ILE A 55 0.16 -11.48 -12.70
CA ILE A 55 -0.03 -11.99 -11.35
C ILE A 55 -1.06 -11.13 -10.62
N ARG A 56 -2.09 -11.83 -10.16
CA ARG A 56 -3.06 -11.37 -9.18
C ARG A 56 -3.18 -12.49 -8.16
N GLY A 57 -3.01 -12.16 -6.90
CA GLY A 57 -3.10 -13.09 -5.78
C GLY A 57 -4.55 -13.40 -5.46
N ARG A 58 -4.98 -13.15 -4.21
CA ARG A 58 -6.33 -13.45 -3.71
C ARG A 58 -7.39 -13.01 -4.71
N GLN A 59 -8.17 -13.97 -5.20
CA GLN A 59 -9.33 -13.68 -6.04
C GLN A 59 -10.26 -12.73 -5.28
N SER A 60 -10.39 -11.53 -5.82
CA SER A 60 -11.35 -10.51 -5.44
C SER A 60 -12.74 -11.09 -5.15
N GLN A 61 -13.34 -10.78 -3.99
CA GLN A 61 -14.77 -11.07 -3.73
C GLN A 61 -15.71 -10.33 -4.70
N ARG A 62 -15.23 -9.23 -5.29
CA ARG A 62 -15.95 -8.50 -6.34
C ARG A 62 -16.09 -9.32 -7.63
N SER A 63 -15.23 -10.32 -7.88
CA SER A 63 -15.43 -11.26 -8.99
C SER A 63 -16.62 -12.21 -8.75
N GLU A 64 -16.93 -12.52 -7.49
CA GLU A 64 -18.07 -13.36 -7.11
C GLU A 64 -19.39 -12.57 -7.11
N GLN A 65 -19.35 -11.29 -6.75
CA GLN A 65 -20.54 -10.44 -6.77
C GLN A 65 -20.77 -9.83 -8.15
N GLY A 66 -19.73 -9.26 -8.77
CA GLY A 66 -19.77 -8.57 -10.06
C GLY A 66 -20.09 -7.08 -10.00
N ARG A 67 -19.97 -6.43 -8.83
CA ARG A 67 -20.39 -5.03 -8.63
C ARG A 67 -19.32 -4.08 -9.14
N LEU A 68 -19.70 -3.04 -9.88
CA LEU A 68 -18.83 -1.98 -10.37
C LEU A 68 -19.41 -0.64 -9.88
N GLU A 69 -18.68 0.05 -9.03
CA GLU A 69 -19.08 1.34 -8.46
C GLU A 69 -18.94 2.45 -9.49
N GLY A 70 -19.98 3.28 -9.62
CA GLY A 70 -20.04 4.38 -10.56
C GLY A 70 -18.87 5.34 -10.38
N GLU A 71 -18.57 5.72 -9.15
CA GLU A 71 -17.55 6.72 -8.84
C GLU A 71 -16.11 6.21 -8.98
N LEU A 72 -15.89 4.89 -8.90
CA LEU A 72 -14.54 4.29 -8.89
C LEU A 72 -14.18 3.60 -10.20
N ASP A 73 -15.14 2.94 -10.85
CA ASP A 73 -14.89 1.98 -11.92
C ASP A 73 -15.24 2.49 -13.31
N PHE A 74 -16.07 3.53 -13.37
CA PHE A 74 -16.48 4.16 -14.61
C PHE A 74 -15.52 5.27 -15.01
N SER A 75 -15.31 5.43 -16.31
CA SER A 75 -14.54 6.57 -16.82
C SER A 75 -15.26 7.90 -16.51
N LEU A 76 -14.58 8.82 -15.82
CA LEU A 76 -15.12 10.15 -15.50
C LEU A 76 -14.82 11.13 -16.65
N LEU A 77 -15.59 11.05 -17.74
CA LEU A 77 -15.45 11.93 -18.92
C LEU A 77 -16.36 13.16 -18.83
N GLY A 78 -15.94 14.25 -19.47
CA GLY A 78 -16.73 15.49 -19.56
C GLY A 78 -17.05 16.08 -18.19
N ASN A 79 -18.34 16.33 -17.93
CA ASN A 79 -18.84 16.91 -16.68
C ASN A 79 -19.05 15.87 -15.55
N SER A 80 -18.59 14.63 -15.74
CA SER A 80 -18.71 13.56 -14.74
C SER A 80 -17.74 13.80 -13.57
N ARG A 81 -18.20 13.57 -12.35
CA ARG A 81 -17.42 13.69 -11.11
C ARG A 81 -17.95 12.75 -10.04
N MET A 82 -17.13 12.44 -9.05
CA MET A 82 -17.60 11.72 -7.87
C MET A 82 -18.35 12.66 -6.93
N GLN A 83 -19.41 12.17 -6.30
CA GLN A 83 -20.11 12.87 -5.23
C GLN A 83 -20.29 11.94 -4.02
N GLY A 84 -19.89 12.41 -2.83
CA GLY A 84 -20.17 11.72 -1.58
C GLY A 84 -21.65 11.85 -1.22
N MET A 85 -22.26 10.70 -0.91
CA MET A 85 -23.69 10.55 -0.65
C MET A 85 -24.03 10.29 0.82
N ALA A 86 -23.02 10.12 1.69
CA ALA A 86 -23.20 9.86 3.13
C ALA A 86 -24.16 10.84 3.84
N GLN A 87 -24.19 12.11 3.42
CA GLN A 87 -25.09 13.13 3.98
C GLN A 87 -26.58 12.89 3.68
N PHE A 88 -26.89 12.07 2.68
CA PHE A 88 -28.25 11.73 2.26
C PHE A 88 -28.73 10.38 2.81
N GLY A 89 -27.84 9.60 3.45
CA GLY A 89 -28.14 8.32 4.08
C GLY A 89 -27.16 7.19 3.68
N PRO A 90 -27.27 6.00 4.31
CA PRO A 90 -26.34 4.89 4.12
C PRO A 90 -26.67 3.96 2.93
N GLN A 91 -27.69 4.30 2.13
CA GLN A 91 -28.23 3.40 1.10
C GLN A 91 -27.37 3.29 -0.16
N TRP A 92 -26.51 4.27 -0.45
CA TRP A 92 -25.60 4.23 -1.60
C TRP A 92 -24.43 3.30 -1.34
N SER A 93 -24.10 2.49 -2.34
CA SER A 93 -22.89 1.67 -2.28
C SER A 93 -21.68 2.60 -2.10
N ASN A 94 -20.74 2.20 -1.25
CA ASN A 94 -19.56 3.00 -0.91
C ASN A 94 -19.83 4.45 -0.43
N ASN A 95 -21.07 4.78 -0.04
CA ASN A 95 -21.52 6.12 0.33
C ASN A 95 -21.19 7.20 -0.73
N ALA A 96 -21.15 6.85 -2.01
CA ALA A 96 -20.85 7.77 -3.10
C ALA A 96 -21.55 7.33 -4.39
N HIS A 97 -21.45 8.15 -5.42
CA HIS A 97 -21.90 7.79 -6.77
C HIS A 97 -21.21 8.65 -7.84
N LEU A 98 -21.30 8.26 -9.10
CA LEU A 98 -20.93 9.09 -10.25
C LEU A 98 -22.04 10.11 -10.51
N LEU A 99 -21.70 11.39 -10.42
CA LEU A 99 -22.57 12.50 -10.74
C LEU A 99 -22.16 13.12 -12.08
N TRP A 100 -23.13 13.42 -12.94
CA TRP A 100 -22.94 14.15 -14.18
C TRP A 100 -23.93 15.32 -14.30
N ASP A 101 -23.53 16.39 -14.96
CA ASP A 101 -24.40 17.51 -15.32
C ASP A 101 -24.30 17.89 -16.79
N GLY A 102 -25.42 18.31 -17.38
CA GLY A 102 -25.46 18.78 -18.76
C GLY A 102 -26.74 19.52 -19.10
N VAL A 103 -26.84 19.99 -20.34
CA VAL A 103 -28.05 20.60 -20.89
C VAL A 103 -28.77 19.63 -21.84
N ILE A 104 -30.04 19.89 -22.12
CA ILE A 104 -30.85 19.02 -22.99
C ILE A 104 -30.15 18.86 -24.35
N GLY A 105 -29.94 17.62 -24.76
CA GLY A 105 -29.18 17.23 -25.95
C GLY A 105 -27.78 16.69 -25.66
N ASP A 106 -27.19 17.04 -24.52
CA ASP A 106 -25.88 16.52 -24.10
C ASP A 106 -25.97 15.04 -23.68
N SER A 107 -24.82 14.35 -23.73
CA SER A 107 -24.71 12.96 -23.29
C SER A 107 -23.63 12.79 -22.22
N MET A 108 -23.95 12.05 -21.16
CA MET A 108 -22.95 11.42 -20.31
C MET A 108 -22.45 10.17 -21.02
N LYS A 109 -21.17 10.14 -21.39
CA LYS A 109 -20.51 8.96 -21.97
C LYS A 109 -19.53 8.40 -20.96
N SER A 110 -19.60 7.11 -20.72
CA SER A 110 -18.66 6.42 -19.84
C SER A 110 -18.38 4.99 -20.32
N SER A 111 -17.44 4.32 -19.66
CA SER A 111 -17.12 2.92 -19.88
C SER A 111 -16.76 2.21 -18.59
N PHE A 112 -17.00 0.90 -18.55
CA PHE A 112 -16.66 -0.03 -17.48
C PHE A 112 -15.99 -1.28 -18.04
N GLU A 113 -15.18 -1.99 -17.25
CA GLU A 113 -14.45 -3.18 -17.71
C GLU A 113 -15.23 -4.46 -17.44
N VAL A 114 -15.19 -5.38 -18.40
CA VAL A 114 -15.70 -6.75 -18.27
C VAL A 114 -14.53 -7.73 -18.32
N ASN A 115 -14.39 -8.54 -17.28
CA ASN A 115 -13.22 -9.41 -17.13
C ASN A 115 -13.17 -10.57 -18.13
N SER A 116 -14.33 -11.07 -18.57
CA SER A 116 -14.41 -12.23 -19.47
C SER A 116 -15.63 -12.12 -20.38
N SER A 117 -15.49 -12.51 -21.65
CA SER A 117 -16.63 -12.54 -22.55
C SER A 117 -17.68 -13.54 -22.05
N GLY A 118 -18.96 -13.20 -22.17
CA GLY A 118 -20.05 -14.10 -21.80
C GLY A 118 -21.40 -13.41 -21.66
N ILE A 119 -22.36 -14.18 -21.18
CA ILE A 119 -23.73 -13.72 -20.94
C ILE A 119 -23.85 -13.25 -19.48
N TYR A 120 -24.36 -12.04 -19.29
CA TYR A 120 -24.51 -11.37 -18.01
C TYR A 120 -25.92 -10.87 -17.79
N ASP A 121 -26.42 -10.99 -16.56
CA ASP A 121 -27.47 -10.12 -16.07
C ASP A 121 -26.83 -8.86 -15.50
N VAL A 122 -27.27 -7.71 -16.01
CA VAL A 122 -26.74 -6.39 -15.68
C VAL A 122 -27.79 -5.63 -14.91
N SER A 123 -27.54 -5.38 -13.63
CA SER A 123 -28.40 -4.54 -12.80
C SER A 123 -27.76 -3.16 -12.63
N ILE A 124 -28.51 -2.08 -12.86
CA ILE A 124 -28.01 -0.71 -12.81
C ILE A 124 -28.76 0.04 -11.72
N GLN A 125 -28.02 0.55 -10.74
CA GLN A 125 -28.56 1.33 -9.63
C GLN A 125 -28.30 2.82 -9.87
N LEU A 126 -29.38 3.60 -10.01
CA LEU A 126 -29.34 5.05 -10.24
C LEU A 126 -29.85 5.81 -9.02
N THR A 127 -29.55 7.10 -8.95
CA THR A 127 -30.07 8.02 -7.92
C THR A 127 -31.21 8.86 -8.49
N LEU A 128 -32.26 9.06 -7.69
CA LEU A 128 -33.33 10.02 -7.95
C LEU A 128 -33.09 11.30 -7.14
N ALA A 129 -33.35 12.46 -7.75
CA ALA A 129 -33.38 13.74 -7.02
C ALA A 129 -34.19 14.83 -7.76
N GLY A 130 -34.44 15.94 -7.07
CA GLY A 130 -35.34 16.99 -7.56
C GLY A 130 -34.78 17.86 -8.69
N ASP A 131 -33.49 17.74 -8.99
CA ASP A 131 -32.78 18.44 -10.08
C ASP A 131 -32.27 17.50 -11.18
N TYR A 132 -32.77 16.26 -11.21
CA TYR A 132 -32.34 15.23 -12.15
C TYR A 132 -33.25 15.19 -13.39
N GLY A 133 -32.65 14.78 -14.50
CA GLY A 133 -33.27 14.82 -15.82
C GLY A 133 -33.95 13.51 -16.24
N ARG A 134 -34.51 13.54 -17.46
CA ARG A 134 -34.98 12.38 -18.22
C ARG A 134 -33.95 12.00 -19.27
N PHE A 135 -33.52 10.74 -19.27
CA PHE A 135 -32.41 10.25 -20.07
C PHE A 135 -32.81 9.11 -20.99
N HIS A 136 -32.23 9.07 -22.18
CA HIS A 136 -32.13 7.86 -22.98
C HIS A 136 -30.80 7.17 -22.65
N MET A 137 -30.88 6.04 -21.93
CA MET A 137 -29.73 5.18 -21.68
C MET A 137 -29.51 4.26 -22.87
N THR A 138 -28.27 4.18 -23.36
CA THR A 138 -27.84 3.29 -24.44
C THR A 138 -26.65 2.44 -23.99
N LEU A 139 -26.75 1.14 -24.22
CA LEU A 139 -25.64 0.16 -24.12
C LEU A 139 -25.39 -0.38 -25.53
N PRO A 140 -24.44 0.21 -26.28
CA PRO A 140 -24.26 -0.09 -27.71
C PRO A 140 -24.05 -1.57 -28.00
N GLN A 141 -23.30 -2.27 -27.15
CA GLN A 141 -22.96 -3.68 -27.30
C GLN A 141 -24.17 -4.60 -27.15
N ALA A 142 -25.16 -4.16 -26.37
CA ALA A 142 -26.41 -4.87 -26.16
C ALA A 142 -27.53 -4.42 -27.11
N SER A 143 -27.31 -3.37 -27.92
CA SER A 143 -28.37 -2.68 -28.68
C SER A 143 -29.58 -2.29 -27.82
N ILE A 144 -29.35 -2.01 -26.53
CA ILE A 144 -30.42 -1.62 -25.61
C ILE A 144 -30.52 -0.11 -25.56
N THR A 145 -31.75 0.37 -25.67
CA THR A 145 -32.12 1.75 -25.39
C THR A 145 -33.31 1.77 -24.43
N LYS A 146 -33.19 2.51 -23.31
CA LYS A 146 -34.28 2.72 -22.34
C LYS A 146 -34.43 4.18 -21.99
N GLU A 147 -35.67 4.65 -21.90
CA GLU A 147 -35.99 5.96 -21.33
C GLU A 147 -36.11 5.86 -19.81
N ILE A 148 -35.49 6.79 -19.08
CA ILE A 148 -35.42 6.79 -17.62
C ILE A 148 -35.70 8.21 -17.12
N ASP A 149 -36.71 8.37 -16.26
CA ASP A 149 -36.94 9.61 -15.51
C ASP A 149 -36.31 9.47 -14.12
N LEU A 150 -35.32 10.33 -13.83
CA LEU A 150 -34.60 10.30 -12.56
C LEU A 150 -35.07 11.35 -11.55
N TYR A 151 -36.25 11.93 -11.77
CA TYR A 151 -36.84 12.89 -10.85
C TYR A 151 -37.42 12.24 -9.57
N SER A 152 -37.14 12.83 -8.41
CA SER A 152 -37.90 12.63 -7.16
C SER A 152 -37.90 13.90 -6.31
N ASP A 153 -38.90 14.07 -5.44
CA ASP A 153 -38.94 15.17 -4.47
C ASP A 153 -37.88 15.00 -3.35
N ARG A 154 -37.25 13.82 -3.26
CA ARG A 154 -36.21 13.47 -2.28
C ARG A 154 -34.98 12.88 -2.99
N VAL A 155 -33.86 12.83 -2.27
CA VAL A 155 -32.65 12.14 -2.72
C VAL A 155 -32.75 10.68 -2.26
N GLU A 156 -32.93 9.76 -3.20
CA GLU A 156 -33.15 8.33 -2.92
C GLU A 156 -32.66 7.45 -4.08
N LEU A 157 -32.66 6.13 -3.89
CA LEU A 157 -32.30 5.19 -4.94
C LEU A 157 -33.48 4.94 -5.89
N ALA A 158 -33.20 4.94 -7.20
CA ALA A 158 -34.16 4.53 -8.21
C ALA A 158 -34.47 3.02 -8.09
N PRO A 159 -35.63 2.56 -8.59
CA PRO A 159 -35.85 1.13 -8.78
C PRO A 159 -34.71 0.50 -9.60
N LEU A 160 -34.19 -0.63 -9.13
CA LEU A 160 -33.06 -1.30 -9.76
C LEU A 160 -33.39 -1.67 -11.21
N LEU A 161 -32.59 -1.20 -12.15
CA LEU A 161 -32.80 -1.47 -13.56
C LEU A 161 -32.10 -2.77 -13.95
N VAL A 162 -32.86 -3.84 -14.15
CA VAL A 162 -32.32 -5.16 -14.55
C VAL A 162 -32.42 -5.34 -16.06
N LEU A 163 -31.30 -5.73 -16.67
CA LEU A 163 -31.17 -6.12 -18.08
C LEU A 163 -30.64 -7.55 -18.11
N GLU A 164 -31.45 -8.48 -18.61
CA GLU A 164 -31.10 -9.90 -18.58
C GLU A 164 -30.43 -10.36 -19.86
N ASN A 165 -29.57 -11.38 -19.73
CA ASN A 165 -28.97 -12.12 -20.84
C ASN A 165 -28.19 -11.25 -21.84
N LEU A 166 -27.43 -10.28 -21.33
CA LEU A 166 -26.57 -9.43 -22.15
C LEU A 166 -25.28 -10.15 -22.53
N ASN A 167 -24.99 -10.23 -23.82
CA ASN A 167 -23.70 -10.69 -24.31
C ASN A 167 -22.69 -9.55 -24.24
N LEU A 168 -21.71 -9.67 -23.34
CA LEU A 168 -20.64 -8.68 -23.16
C LEU A 168 -19.30 -9.32 -23.54
N GLU A 169 -18.47 -8.57 -24.26
CA GLU A 169 -17.10 -8.97 -24.57
C GLU A 169 -16.15 -8.59 -23.42
N ALA A 170 -15.04 -9.32 -23.29
CA ALA A 170 -13.97 -8.92 -22.37
C ALA A 170 -13.36 -7.58 -22.79
N GLY A 171 -13.07 -6.71 -21.82
CA GLY A 171 -12.53 -5.38 -22.01
C GLY A 171 -13.57 -4.26 -21.78
N ALA A 172 -13.22 -3.05 -22.21
CA ALA A 172 -13.99 -1.84 -21.92
C ALA A 172 -15.33 -1.81 -22.70
N GLN A 173 -16.43 -1.82 -21.95
CA GLN A 173 -17.79 -1.66 -22.44
C GLN A 173 -18.26 -0.22 -22.26
N SER A 174 -18.90 0.36 -23.27
CA SER A 174 -19.39 1.74 -23.22
C SER A 174 -20.84 1.82 -22.78
N ILE A 175 -21.17 2.91 -22.08
CA ILE A 175 -22.53 3.26 -21.69
C ILE A 175 -22.75 4.76 -21.96
N GLU A 176 -23.92 5.10 -22.47
CA GLU A 176 -24.29 6.49 -22.77
C GLU A 176 -25.64 6.83 -22.15
N PHE A 177 -25.75 7.99 -21.51
CA PHE A 177 -27.01 8.56 -21.05
C PHE A 177 -27.20 9.92 -21.71
N LYS A 178 -28.08 9.99 -22.71
CA LYS A 178 -28.40 11.22 -23.42
C LYS A 178 -29.54 11.95 -22.70
N LEU A 179 -29.32 13.20 -22.31
CA LEU A 179 -30.31 14.04 -21.63
C LEU A 179 -31.37 14.51 -22.64
N MET A 180 -32.59 14.00 -22.50
CA MET A 180 -33.69 14.27 -23.44
C MET A 180 -34.63 15.37 -22.96
N GLY A 181 -34.69 15.60 -21.66
CA GLY A 181 -35.58 16.55 -21.04
C GLY A 181 -35.54 16.40 -19.52
N ALA A 182 -36.60 16.82 -18.85
CA ALA A 182 -36.79 16.57 -17.43
C ALA A 182 -38.28 16.45 -17.11
N ASN A 183 -38.58 16.02 -15.89
CA ASN A 183 -39.94 16.06 -15.34
C ASN A 183 -40.43 17.51 -15.22
N ALA A 184 -41.73 17.75 -15.33
CA ALA A 184 -42.31 19.10 -15.23
C ALA A 184 -42.04 19.77 -13.86
N LYS A 185 -41.85 18.97 -12.81
CA LYS A 185 -41.54 19.45 -11.46
C LYS A 185 -40.03 19.55 -11.18
N ALA A 186 -39.17 19.07 -12.09
CA ALA A 186 -37.73 19.07 -11.90
C ALA A 186 -37.17 20.49 -11.91
N ARG A 187 -36.36 20.81 -10.91
CA ARG A 187 -35.63 22.09 -10.81
C ARG A 187 -34.41 22.04 -11.74
N LYS A 188 -34.10 23.16 -12.38
CA LYS A 188 -32.88 23.27 -13.18
C LYS A 188 -31.67 23.41 -12.28
N PHE A 189 -30.68 22.55 -12.47
CA PHE A 189 -29.36 22.70 -11.87
C PHE A 189 -28.66 23.92 -12.49
N GLN A 190 -28.16 24.81 -11.62
CA GLN A 190 -27.51 26.08 -12.01
C GLN A 190 -28.33 26.91 -13.03
N ASN A 191 -29.67 26.86 -12.95
CA ASN A 191 -30.60 27.51 -13.87
C ASN A 191 -30.46 27.13 -15.36
N ARG A 192 -29.67 26.10 -15.71
CA ARG A 192 -29.37 25.75 -17.10
C ARG A 192 -29.70 24.31 -17.48
N GLY A 193 -29.42 23.36 -16.59
CA GLY A 193 -29.34 21.94 -16.94
C GLY A 193 -29.95 21.02 -15.92
N TYR A 194 -29.65 19.73 -16.04
CA TYR A 194 -30.11 18.68 -15.14
C TYR A 194 -28.97 17.72 -14.81
N LEU A 195 -29.14 17.00 -13.70
CA LEU A 195 -28.16 16.07 -13.18
C LEU A 195 -28.54 14.60 -13.45
N MET A 196 -27.55 13.72 -13.26
CA MET A 196 -27.71 12.27 -13.21
C MET A 196 -26.73 11.66 -12.21
N GLY A 197 -27.18 10.66 -11.47
CA GLY A 197 -26.37 9.90 -10.52
C GLY A 197 -26.40 8.41 -10.83
N LEU A 198 -25.22 7.79 -10.99
CA LEU A 198 -25.03 6.34 -11.14
C LEU A 198 -24.28 5.80 -9.92
N ASP A 199 -24.97 4.98 -9.11
CA ASP A 199 -24.44 4.35 -7.90
C ASP A 199 -23.54 3.17 -8.28
N TYR A 200 -24.10 2.09 -8.83
CA TYR A 200 -23.32 0.95 -9.30
C TYR A 200 -23.97 0.21 -10.49
N ILE A 201 -23.17 -0.63 -11.15
CA ILE A 201 -23.63 -1.70 -12.04
C ILE A 201 -23.24 -3.06 -11.46
N GLN A 202 -24.16 -4.01 -11.40
CA GLN A 202 -23.94 -5.39 -10.98
C GLN A 202 -23.94 -6.30 -12.20
N LEU A 203 -22.84 -7.01 -12.44
CA LEU A 203 -22.66 -7.97 -13.54
C LEU A 203 -22.71 -9.40 -13.01
N ILE A 204 -23.84 -10.09 -13.15
CA ILE A 204 -23.98 -11.49 -12.74
C ILE A 204 -23.83 -12.37 -13.98
N ARG A 205 -22.72 -13.12 -14.07
CA ARG A 205 -22.52 -14.04 -15.20
C ARG A 205 -23.52 -15.19 -15.12
N LYS A 206 -24.30 -15.39 -16.19
CA LYS A 206 -25.12 -16.59 -16.34
C LYS A 206 -24.23 -17.71 -16.86
N ASN A 207 -23.92 -18.68 -16.00
CA ASN A 207 -23.08 -19.84 -16.32
C ASN A 207 -23.49 -20.47 -17.66
N GLY A 208 -22.61 -20.37 -18.67
CA GLY A 208 -22.84 -20.90 -20.01
C GLY A 208 -21.59 -20.87 -20.88
N GLN A 209 -20.68 -21.84 -20.65
CA GLN A 209 -19.47 -22.20 -21.41
C GLN A 209 -18.37 -21.13 -21.64
N PRO A 210 -17.07 -21.51 -21.56
CA PRO A 210 -15.98 -20.60 -21.91
C PRO A 210 -16.00 -20.33 -23.41
N ALA A 211 -15.95 -19.06 -23.79
CA ALA A 211 -15.52 -18.66 -25.13
C ALA A 211 -14.12 -19.27 -25.35
N ARG A 212 -14.01 -20.19 -26.31
CA ARG A 212 -12.71 -20.68 -26.77
C ARG A 212 -11.89 -19.47 -27.25
N PRO A 213 -10.57 -19.42 -26.97
CA PRO A 213 -9.71 -18.43 -27.59
C PRO A 213 -9.72 -18.63 -29.10
N VAL A 214 -9.94 -17.54 -29.83
CA VAL A 214 -9.81 -17.49 -31.29
C VAL A 214 -8.34 -17.75 -31.62
N VAL A 215 -8.03 -18.97 -32.01
CA VAL A 215 -6.81 -19.29 -32.75
C VAL A 215 -7.13 -18.99 -34.22
N THR A 216 -6.48 -17.97 -34.76
CA THR A 216 -6.34 -17.77 -36.19
C THR A 216 -5.49 -18.89 -36.77
N GLU A 217 -6.07 -19.77 -37.58
CA GLU A 217 -5.40 -20.35 -38.75
C GLU A 217 -6.39 -21.04 -39.69
N SER A 218 -5.90 -21.25 -40.91
CA SER A 218 -6.56 -21.16 -42.21
C SER A 218 -7.20 -22.45 -42.75
N THR A 219 -8.19 -22.25 -43.63
CA THR A 219 -8.59 -23.02 -44.83
C THR A 219 -9.01 -24.50 -44.78
N GLN A 220 -10.25 -24.73 -45.30
CA GLN A 220 -10.77 -25.86 -46.13
C GLN A 220 -10.55 -27.29 -45.59
N ASP A 221 -11.57 -28.14 -45.40
CA ASP A 221 -12.46 -28.63 -46.46
C ASP A 221 -13.72 -29.38 -45.91
N LYS A 222 -14.58 -29.74 -46.84
CA LYS A 222 -16.02 -30.10 -46.78
C LYS A 222 -16.47 -31.37 -46.02
N ALA A 223 -17.70 -31.27 -45.49
CA ALA A 223 -18.86 -32.17 -45.56
C ALA A 223 -18.83 -33.60 -44.95
N ASN A 224 -19.65 -33.84 -43.92
CA ASN A 224 -20.91 -34.62 -43.99
C ASN A 224 -21.52 -34.89 -42.59
N THR A 225 -22.85 -34.77 -42.50
CA THR A 225 -23.77 -35.26 -41.45
C THR A 225 -24.64 -36.37 -42.10
N PRO A 226 -25.50 -37.18 -41.43
CA PRO A 226 -25.89 -37.17 -40.00
C PRO A 226 -26.15 -38.54 -39.32
N SER A 227 -26.51 -38.45 -38.03
CA SER A 227 -27.59 -39.20 -37.34
C SER A 227 -27.25 -40.36 -36.37
N PRO A 228 -28.15 -40.60 -35.38
CA PRO A 228 -27.80 -40.81 -33.98
C PRO A 228 -28.08 -42.24 -33.49
N GLN A 229 -27.54 -42.63 -32.33
CA GLN A 229 -28.20 -43.55 -31.41
C GLN A 229 -27.47 -43.72 -30.06
N ASN A 230 -28.29 -43.89 -29.03
CA ASN A 230 -28.08 -44.56 -27.74
C ASN A 230 -27.64 -43.74 -26.52
N GLU A 231 -28.68 -43.37 -25.75
CA GLU A 231 -28.67 -43.34 -24.29
C GLU A 231 -28.36 -44.74 -23.73
N GLU A 232 -27.38 -44.86 -22.83
CA GLU A 232 -27.53 -45.60 -21.57
C GLU A 232 -26.37 -45.37 -20.58
N GLN A 233 -26.75 -44.91 -19.38
CA GLN A 233 -26.25 -45.25 -18.05
C GLN A 233 -24.76 -45.13 -17.64
N ALA A 234 -24.60 -44.40 -16.52
CA ALA A 234 -23.73 -44.68 -15.38
C ALA A 234 -22.21 -44.34 -15.44
N LYS A 235 -21.85 -43.17 -14.92
CA LYS A 235 -20.93 -42.98 -13.76
C LYS A 235 -20.60 -41.49 -13.56
N LYS A 236 -20.75 -40.99 -12.33
CA LYS A 236 -20.11 -39.73 -11.88
C LYS A 236 -18.59 -39.87 -12.03
N PRO A 237 -17.89 -38.97 -12.74
CA PRO A 237 -16.45 -38.80 -12.57
C PRO A 237 -16.21 -37.88 -11.38
N GLY A 238 -15.31 -38.32 -10.50
CA GLY A 238 -14.82 -37.54 -9.38
C GLY A 238 -14.18 -36.24 -9.84
N VAL A 239 -14.22 -35.28 -8.91
CA VAL A 239 -13.42 -34.06 -8.92
C VAL A 239 -11.99 -34.43 -9.34
N ALA A 240 -11.59 -34.03 -10.54
CA ALA A 240 -10.20 -34.04 -10.94
C ALA A 240 -9.50 -32.98 -10.09
N THR A 241 -8.96 -33.42 -8.95
CA THR A 241 -7.81 -32.76 -8.35
C THR A 241 -6.79 -32.60 -9.46
N ALA A 242 -6.44 -31.35 -9.78
CA ALA A 242 -5.21 -31.10 -10.51
C ALA A 242 -4.12 -31.88 -9.77
N ASP A 243 -3.49 -32.83 -10.47
CA ASP A 243 -2.31 -33.50 -9.95
C ASP A 243 -1.33 -32.41 -9.50
N PRO A 244 -0.80 -32.49 -8.27
CA PRO A 244 0.26 -31.60 -7.85
C PRO A 244 1.41 -31.72 -8.87
N PRO A 245 2.16 -30.63 -9.15
CA PRO A 245 3.37 -30.74 -9.94
C PRO A 245 4.23 -31.85 -9.35
N ALA A 246 4.77 -32.70 -10.24
CA ALA A 246 5.54 -33.89 -9.92
C ALA A 246 6.34 -33.71 -8.62
N SER A 247 6.15 -34.62 -7.66
CA SER A 247 6.85 -34.66 -6.38
C SER A 247 8.35 -34.38 -6.59
N ILE A 248 8.76 -33.15 -6.29
CA ILE A 248 10.13 -32.68 -6.48
C ILE A 248 10.98 -33.34 -5.40
N GLN A 249 12.04 -34.01 -5.82
CA GLN A 249 12.87 -34.84 -4.95
C GLN A 249 13.75 -33.93 -4.06
N GLN A 250 13.42 -33.81 -2.78
CA GLN A 250 14.26 -33.12 -1.80
C GLN A 250 15.63 -33.81 -1.69
N LEU A 251 16.70 -33.03 -1.64
CA LEU A 251 18.05 -33.59 -1.47
C LEU A 251 18.20 -34.15 -0.05
N THR A 252 18.78 -35.34 0.04
CA THR A 252 19.20 -35.95 1.30
C THR A 252 20.41 -35.21 1.88
N THR A 253 20.66 -35.35 3.19
CA THR A 253 21.85 -34.78 3.85
C THR A 253 23.17 -35.17 3.16
N GLN A 254 23.23 -36.39 2.60
CA GLN A 254 24.40 -36.87 1.87
C GLN A 254 24.58 -36.15 0.53
N GLN A 255 23.49 -35.87 -0.19
CA GLN A 255 23.52 -35.09 -1.43
C GLN A 255 23.88 -33.62 -1.18
N ILE A 256 23.40 -33.04 -0.08
CA ILE A 256 23.80 -31.68 0.35
C ILE A 256 25.31 -31.64 0.58
N SER A 257 25.85 -32.60 1.36
CA SER A 257 27.29 -32.68 1.61
C SER A 257 28.10 -32.88 0.32
N ALA A 258 27.62 -33.70 -0.61
CA ALA A 258 28.28 -33.91 -1.90
C ALA A 258 28.32 -32.63 -2.74
N PHE A 259 27.21 -31.90 -2.82
CA PHE A 259 27.14 -30.62 -3.53
C PHE A 259 28.06 -29.56 -2.89
N THR A 260 28.03 -29.42 -1.55
CA THR A 260 28.92 -28.49 -0.83
C THR A 260 30.39 -28.83 -1.05
N LYS A 261 30.72 -30.12 -1.12
CA LYS A 261 32.09 -30.57 -1.38
C LYS A 261 32.54 -30.23 -2.80
N ALA A 262 31.66 -30.39 -3.78
CA ALA A 262 31.98 -30.14 -5.18
C ALA A 262 32.08 -28.64 -5.52
N TYR A 263 31.19 -27.81 -4.98
CA TYR A 263 31.02 -26.43 -5.47
C TYR A 263 31.38 -25.33 -4.46
N CYS A 264 31.55 -25.65 -3.17
CA CYS A 264 31.75 -24.63 -2.13
C CYS A 264 33.06 -24.80 -1.36
N SER A 265 33.50 -26.03 -1.15
CA SER A 265 34.56 -26.34 -0.18
C SER A 265 35.96 -25.91 -0.60
N ASP A 266 36.18 -25.65 -1.90
CA ASP A 266 37.47 -25.19 -2.42
C ASP A 266 37.78 -23.75 -2.00
N CYS A 267 36.77 -22.90 -1.80
CA CYS A 267 36.93 -21.51 -1.35
C CYS A 267 36.52 -21.29 0.12
N HIS A 268 35.73 -22.20 0.70
CA HIS A 268 35.16 -22.08 2.05
C HIS A 268 35.66 -23.19 3.00
N HIS A 269 36.99 -23.30 3.13
CA HIS A 269 37.66 -24.20 4.06
C HIS A 269 38.41 -23.43 5.15
N ALA A 270 38.87 -24.14 6.19
CA ALA A 270 39.48 -23.54 7.39
C ALA A 270 40.73 -22.68 7.15
N ASP A 271 41.40 -22.88 6.01
CA ASP A 271 42.67 -22.22 5.66
C ASP A 271 42.49 -21.15 4.57
N ALA A 272 41.25 -20.79 4.21
CA ALA A 272 40.99 -19.74 3.23
C ALA A 272 41.16 -18.35 3.88
N GLU A 273 42.20 -17.62 3.50
CA GLU A 273 42.52 -16.29 4.07
C GLU A 273 41.49 -15.20 3.70
N GLU A 274 40.64 -15.43 2.69
CA GLU A 274 39.71 -14.43 2.13
C GLU A 274 38.22 -14.67 2.45
N THR A 275 37.86 -15.70 3.23
CA THR A 275 36.43 -16.02 3.50
C THR A 275 36.11 -16.21 4.99
N GLU A 276 35.02 -15.58 5.46
CA GLU A 276 34.56 -15.68 6.87
C GLU A 276 33.73 -16.95 7.16
N VAL A 277 33.45 -17.78 6.15
CA VAL A 277 32.51 -18.91 6.22
C VAL A 277 33.23 -20.23 5.91
N ASN A 278 33.11 -21.20 6.81
CA ASN A 278 33.68 -22.54 6.68
C ASN A 278 32.57 -23.61 6.68
N PHE A 279 32.46 -24.40 5.61
CA PHE A 279 31.45 -25.45 5.47
C PHE A 279 31.89 -26.83 5.94
N GLN A 280 33.18 -27.03 6.28
CA GLN A 280 33.70 -28.34 6.65
C GLN A 280 33.27 -28.79 8.06
N ILE A 281 33.10 -27.85 9.00
CA ILE A 281 32.60 -28.09 10.35
C ILE A 281 31.85 -26.82 10.79
N GLY A 282 30.56 -26.91 11.12
CA GLY A 282 29.85 -25.77 11.72
C GLY A 282 30.57 -25.31 12.98
N ASN A 283 30.52 -24.02 13.32
CA ASN A 283 31.25 -23.43 14.46
C ASN A 283 31.00 -24.12 15.82
N ASP A 284 29.99 -24.98 15.92
CA ASP A 284 29.57 -25.76 17.09
C ASP A 284 29.69 -27.29 16.91
N GLY A 285 30.29 -27.77 15.81
CA GLY A 285 30.41 -29.19 15.46
C GLY A 285 29.17 -29.81 14.81
N ARG A 286 28.13 -29.02 14.51
CA ARG A 286 26.93 -29.49 13.80
C ARG A 286 27.07 -29.29 12.28
N PRO A 287 26.30 -30.02 11.46
CA PRO A 287 26.24 -29.75 10.02
C PRO A 287 25.84 -28.30 9.75
N TRP A 288 26.52 -27.62 8.82
CA TRP A 288 26.34 -26.19 8.56
C TRP A 288 24.88 -25.80 8.24
N HIS A 289 24.13 -26.70 7.60
CA HIS A 289 22.72 -26.49 7.25
C HIS A 289 21.77 -26.52 8.46
N MET A 290 22.27 -26.82 9.67
CA MET A 290 21.52 -26.69 10.93
C MET A 290 21.62 -25.27 11.52
N ASP A 291 22.59 -24.45 11.07
CA ASP A 291 22.66 -23.03 11.43
C ASP A 291 21.73 -22.24 10.48
N PRO A 292 20.64 -21.64 10.99
CA PRO A 292 19.68 -20.92 10.14
C PRO A 292 20.26 -19.69 9.45
N LYS A 293 21.29 -19.03 10.03
CA LYS A 293 21.92 -17.87 9.41
C LYS A 293 22.72 -18.30 8.18
N LEU A 294 23.54 -19.33 8.36
CA LEU A 294 24.39 -19.86 7.30
C LEU A 294 23.57 -20.56 6.21
N LEU A 295 22.53 -21.32 6.61
CA LEU A 295 21.55 -21.91 5.71
C LEU A 295 20.91 -20.85 4.80
N ARG A 296 20.45 -19.74 5.40
CA ARG A 296 19.83 -18.63 4.67
C ARG A 296 20.80 -17.94 3.72
N GLN A 297 22.04 -17.72 4.16
CA GLN A 297 23.08 -17.09 3.36
C GLN A 297 23.42 -17.94 2.14
N ALA A 298 23.79 -19.21 2.33
CA ALA A 298 24.11 -20.12 1.22
C ALA A 298 22.96 -20.24 0.20
N ARG A 299 21.71 -20.27 0.68
CA ARG A 299 20.52 -20.25 -0.17
C ARG A 299 20.42 -18.98 -1.01
N ASN A 300 20.68 -17.80 -0.44
CA ASN A 300 20.64 -16.53 -1.17
C ASN A 300 21.72 -16.49 -2.25
N GLU A 301 22.98 -16.75 -1.90
CA GLU A 301 24.12 -16.71 -2.83
C GLU A 301 23.94 -17.66 -4.03
N LEU A 302 23.38 -18.86 -3.79
CA LEU A 302 23.06 -19.82 -4.85
C LEU A 302 21.92 -19.34 -5.74
N ALA A 303 20.87 -18.77 -5.15
CA ALA A 303 19.69 -18.27 -5.86
C ALA A 303 19.97 -17.01 -6.67
N ASP A 304 20.90 -16.17 -6.19
CA ASP A 304 21.32 -14.93 -6.84
C ASP A 304 22.43 -15.17 -7.89
N HIS A 305 22.86 -16.42 -8.06
CA HIS A 305 23.95 -16.83 -8.96
C HIS A 305 25.31 -16.21 -8.64
N GLU A 306 25.50 -15.67 -7.43
CA GLU A 306 26.79 -15.11 -6.99
C GLU A 306 27.81 -16.21 -6.65
N MET A 307 27.34 -17.41 -6.29
CA MET A 307 28.18 -18.56 -5.96
C MET A 307 27.80 -19.83 -6.75
N PRO A 308 28.77 -20.63 -7.22
CA PRO A 308 30.20 -20.30 -7.30
C PRO A 308 30.45 -19.14 -8.29
N PRO A 309 31.51 -18.33 -8.10
CA PRO A 309 31.83 -17.20 -8.97
C PRO A 309 31.92 -17.58 -10.45
N GLU A 310 31.57 -16.67 -11.36
CA GLU A 310 31.52 -16.97 -12.81
C GLU A 310 32.84 -17.50 -13.38
N ASP A 311 33.98 -17.15 -12.78
CA ASP A 311 35.32 -17.59 -13.18
C ASP A 311 35.75 -18.94 -12.59
N TYR A 312 34.94 -19.53 -11.71
CA TYR A 312 35.22 -20.84 -11.13
C TYR A 312 34.94 -21.98 -12.12
N SER A 313 35.87 -22.92 -12.24
CA SER A 313 35.86 -23.94 -13.29
C SER A 313 34.75 -24.98 -13.18
N GLU A 314 34.18 -25.19 -11.98
CA GLU A 314 33.11 -26.15 -11.75
C GLU A 314 31.82 -25.44 -11.34
N GLN A 315 30.88 -25.32 -12.30
CA GLN A 315 29.57 -24.72 -12.07
C GLN A 315 28.49 -25.80 -11.90
N PRO A 316 27.56 -25.65 -10.94
CA PRO A 316 26.39 -26.52 -10.87
C PRO A 316 25.46 -26.25 -12.07
N SER A 317 24.84 -27.30 -12.61
CA SER A 317 23.76 -27.14 -13.60
C SER A 317 22.57 -26.37 -12.99
N PRO A 318 21.74 -25.69 -13.81
CA PRO A 318 20.52 -25.01 -13.34
C PRO A 318 19.64 -25.93 -12.49
N GLU A 319 19.47 -27.19 -12.89
CA GLU A 319 18.64 -28.16 -12.17
C GLU A 319 19.23 -28.53 -10.80
N GLN A 320 20.56 -28.69 -10.71
CA GLN A 320 21.23 -28.98 -9.43
C GLN A 320 21.17 -27.78 -8.48
N ARG A 321 21.36 -26.57 -9.01
CA ARG A 321 21.26 -25.31 -8.26
C ARG A 321 19.84 -25.12 -7.72
N ASP A 322 18.82 -25.27 -8.57
CA ASP A 322 17.42 -25.15 -8.19
C ASP A 322 17.02 -26.19 -7.15
N ALA A 323 17.44 -27.45 -7.32
CA ALA A 323 17.18 -28.51 -6.35
C ALA A 323 17.82 -28.22 -4.99
N MET A 324 19.04 -27.67 -4.97
CA MET A 324 19.69 -27.21 -3.75
C MET A 324 18.92 -26.06 -3.10
N VAL A 325 18.65 -24.99 -3.84
CA VAL A 325 17.91 -23.81 -3.35
C VAL A 325 16.56 -24.20 -2.77
N GLN A 326 15.80 -25.06 -3.45
CA GLN A 326 14.51 -25.56 -2.97
C GLN A 326 14.63 -26.42 -1.69
N THR A 327 15.66 -27.26 -1.60
CA THR A 327 15.93 -28.05 -0.40
C THR A 327 16.26 -27.14 0.77
N LEU A 328 17.17 -26.18 0.60
CA LEU A 328 17.53 -25.20 1.65
C LEU A 328 16.33 -24.34 2.05
N ASN A 329 15.47 -23.95 1.10
CA ASN A 329 14.21 -23.25 1.38
C ASN A 329 13.28 -24.10 2.25
N THR A 330 13.14 -25.40 1.96
CA THR A 330 12.30 -26.30 2.76
C THR A 330 12.88 -26.47 4.17
N MET A 331 14.18 -26.67 4.30
CA MET A 331 14.85 -26.77 5.60
C MET A 331 14.69 -25.48 6.42
N LEU A 332 14.77 -24.31 5.78
CA LEU A 332 14.54 -23.02 6.43
C LEU A 332 13.08 -22.88 6.86
N ALA A 333 12.12 -23.29 6.02
CA ALA A 333 10.70 -23.28 6.37
C ALA A 333 10.40 -24.21 7.55
N ASP A 334 10.99 -25.40 7.58
CA ASP A 334 10.88 -26.36 8.68
C ASP A 334 11.51 -25.84 9.97
N TYR A 335 12.68 -25.21 9.88
CA TYR A 335 13.33 -24.54 11.00
C TYR A 335 12.42 -23.45 11.57
N LEU A 336 11.90 -22.56 10.73
CA LEU A 336 11.01 -21.46 11.14
C LEU A 336 9.70 -21.97 11.77
N ARG A 337 9.17 -23.09 11.28
CA ARG A 337 7.95 -23.72 11.82
C ARG A 337 8.18 -24.33 13.21
N THR A 338 9.36 -24.90 13.44
CA THR A 338 9.70 -25.62 14.68
C THR A 338 10.35 -24.73 15.74
N HIS A 339 10.97 -23.62 15.33
CA HIS A 339 11.67 -22.68 16.19
C HIS A 339 11.04 -21.29 16.05
N GLN A 340 9.81 -21.13 16.57
CA GLN A 340 9.11 -19.84 16.65
C GLN A 340 9.73 -18.87 17.68
N THR A 341 11.05 -18.89 17.83
CA THR A 341 11.74 -17.94 18.69
C THR A 341 11.88 -16.61 17.96
N ALA A 342 11.19 -15.58 18.44
CA ALA A 342 11.37 -14.25 17.90
C ALA A 342 12.62 -13.61 18.51
N ALA A 343 13.38 -12.88 17.70
CA ALA A 343 14.35 -11.95 18.25
C ALA A 343 13.61 -10.94 19.15
N PRO A 344 14.13 -10.65 20.36
CA PRO A 344 13.60 -9.59 21.21
C PRO A 344 13.58 -8.28 20.43
N THR A 345 12.45 -7.57 20.42
CA THR A 345 12.45 -6.19 19.91
C THR A 345 12.80 -5.21 21.02
N ALA A 346 13.54 -4.15 20.68
CA ALA A 346 13.79 -3.08 21.62
C ALA A 346 12.46 -2.42 22.02
N MET A 347 12.26 -2.23 23.33
CA MET A 347 11.14 -1.45 23.83
C MET A 347 11.11 -0.09 23.14
N ARG A 348 9.93 0.32 22.66
CA ARG A 348 9.74 1.63 22.04
C ARG A 348 8.39 2.21 22.38
N ARG A 349 8.27 3.53 22.34
CA ARG A 349 6.95 4.16 22.32
C ARG A 349 6.29 4.03 20.94
N MET A 350 4.99 4.18 20.90
CA MET A 350 4.28 4.45 19.66
C MET A 350 4.75 5.79 19.07
N THR A 351 4.84 5.83 17.75
CA THR A 351 5.00 7.09 17.01
C THR A 351 3.74 7.93 17.15
N ARG A 352 3.82 9.21 16.78
CA ARG A 352 2.68 10.11 16.65
C ARG A 352 1.58 9.55 15.75
N TYR A 353 1.98 8.94 14.64
CA TYR A 353 1.07 8.29 13.71
C TYR A 353 0.33 7.12 14.37
N GLU A 354 1.08 6.22 15.03
CA GLU A 354 0.54 5.05 15.72
C GLU A 354 -0.34 5.45 16.92
N TYR A 355 0.06 6.46 17.70
CA TYR A 355 -0.73 6.97 18.83
C TYR A 355 -2.08 7.53 18.38
N ASN A 356 -2.11 8.34 17.33
CA ASN A 356 -3.35 8.85 16.75
C ASN A 356 -4.30 7.70 16.36
N ASN A 357 -3.79 6.71 15.64
CA ASN A 357 -4.59 5.57 15.19
C ASN A 357 -5.06 4.72 16.37
N ALA A 358 -4.19 4.46 17.35
CA ALA A 358 -4.50 3.72 18.56
C ALA A 358 -5.63 4.38 19.36
N VAL A 359 -5.58 5.70 19.55
CA VAL A 359 -6.64 6.46 20.24
C VAL A 359 -7.95 6.42 19.44
N ARG A 360 -7.86 6.67 18.13
CA ARG A 360 -9.02 6.61 17.23
C ARG A 360 -9.71 5.26 17.32
N ASP A 361 -8.95 4.17 17.23
CA ASP A 361 -9.50 2.83 17.22
C ASP A 361 -9.99 2.40 18.62
N LEU A 362 -9.29 2.79 19.69
CA LEU A 362 -9.70 2.50 21.08
C LEU A 362 -11.06 3.12 21.39
N LEU A 363 -11.26 4.39 21.00
CA LEU A 363 -12.46 5.18 21.32
C LEU A 363 -13.48 5.23 20.18
N GLN A 364 -13.23 4.52 19.07
CA GLN A 364 -14.04 4.54 17.86
C GLN A 364 -14.33 5.98 17.37
N LEU A 365 -13.30 6.81 17.30
CA LEU A 365 -13.44 8.19 16.84
C LEU A 365 -13.69 8.23 15.33
N ARG A 366 -14.50 9.20 14.87
CA ARG A 366 -14.86 9.35 13.45
C ARG A 366 -13.68 9.69 12.52
N GLY A 367 -12.51 10.03 13.06
CA GLY A 367 -11.31 10.36 12.29
C GLY A 367 -10.07 10.60 13.18
N ASP A 368 -9.07 11.28 12.63
CA ASP A 368 -7.84 11.64 13.37
C ASP A 368 -8.13 12.56 14.57
N ILE A 369 -7.28 12.54 15.60
CA ILE A 369 -7.40 13.42 16.77
C ILE A 369 -6.74 14.79 16.56
N TYR A 370 -5.81 14.88 15.62
CA TYR A 370 -5.11 16.11 15.23
C TYR A 370 -4.60 16.02 13.78
N PRO A 371 -4.15 17.14 13.18
CA PRO A 371 -3.54 17.11 11.86
C PRO A 371 -2.25 16.27 11.81
N LEU A 372 -2.19 15.36 10.83
CA LEU A 372 -1.04 14.47 10.58
C LEU A 372 -0.51 14.67 9.16
N PRO A 373 0.52 15.52 8.97
CA PRO A 373 1.20 15.68 7.67
C PRO A 373 1.78 14.38 7.10
N GLU A 374 2.09 13.41 7.96
CA GLU A 374 2.59 12.09 7.59
C GLU A 374 1.55 11.30 6.78
N LYS A 375 0.25 11.48 7.06
CA LYS A 375 -0.85 10.97 6.21
C LYS A 375 -0.97 11.84 4.96
N THR A 376 -0.13 11.54 3.97
CA THR A 376 0.03 12.35 2.76
C THR A 376 -1.23 12.34 1.88
N LEU A 377 -1.80 11.15 1.66
CA LEU A 377 -3.01 10.96 0.85
C LEU A 377 -4.25 11.36 1.67
N ARG A 378 -5.09 12.21 1.09
CA ARG A 378 -6.38 12.61 1.66
C ARG A 378 -7.51 12.42 0.67
N ALA A 379 -8.34 11.41 0.87
CA ALA A 379 -9.57 11.27 0.13
C ALA A 379 -10.77 11.77 0.96
N SER A 380 -11.73 12.44 0.31
CA SER A 380 -13.02 12.77 0.95
C SER A 380 -13.98 11.59 0.93
N THR A 381 -13.76 10.66 0.02
CA THR A 381 -14.55 9.44 -0.19
C THR A 381 -13.61 8.26 -0.01
N PRO A 382 -14.01 7.21 0.75
CA PRO A 382 -13.23 5.99 0.82
C PRO A 382 -13.01 5.40 -0.58
N TYR A 383 -11.76 5.09 -0.90
CA TYR A 383 -11.37 4.42 -2.15
C TYR A 383 -10.51 3.19 -1.89
N PHE A 384 -9.84 3.13 -0.74
CA PHE A 384 -8.95 2.05 -0.38
C PHE A 384 -9.76 0.96 0.31
N GLU A 385 -10.20 -0.03 -0.48
CA GLU A 385 -11.02 -1.15 -0.02
C GLU A 385 -10.43 -2.48 -0.54
N PRO A 386 -9.43 -3.04 0.16
CA PRO A 386 -8.74 -4.25 -0.28
C PRO A 386 -9.65 -5.47 -0.40
N ALA A 387 -10.74 -5.54 0.37
CA ALA A 387 -11.74 -6.61 0.25
C ALA A 387 -12.34 -6.72 -1.16
N THR A 388 -12.40 -5.60 -1.90
CA THR A 388 -12.89 -5.60 -3.30
C THR A 388 -11.90 -6.21 -4.27
N GLY A 389 -10.62 -6.35 -3.91
CA GLY A 389 -9.58 -6.86 -4.81
C GLY A 389 -9.34 -6.03 -6.08
N HIS A 390 -9.81 -4.77 -6.11
CA HIS A 390 -9.71 -3.90 -7.29
C HIS A 390 -9.31 -2.48 -6.92
N SER A 391 -8.39 -1.88 -7.67
CA SER A 391 -8.03 -0.48 -7.49
C SER A 391 -8.85 0.41 -8.43
N PRO A 392 -9.44 1.51 -7.95
CA PRO A 392 -10.26 2.40 -8.78
C PRO A 392 -9.51 2.93 -10.00
N ARG A 393 -10.23 3.19 -11.10
CA ARG A 393 -9.66 3.81 -12.31
C ARG A 393 -9.39 5.30 -12.12
N ALA A 394 -10.15 5.98 -11.27
CA ALA A 394 -9.95 7.37 -10.94
C ALA A 394 -10.13 7.59 -9.44
N ILE A 395 -9.22 8.32 -8.83
CA ILE A 395 -9.19 8.57 -7.39
C ILE A 395 -9.08 10.08 -7.17
N LEU A 396 -9.98 10.63 -6.36
CA LEU A 396 -9.95 12.05 -5.98
C LEU A 396 -9.25 12.16 -4.63
N VAL A 397 -7.97 12.53 -4.68
CA VAL A 397 -7.11 12.65 -3.49
C VAL A 397 -6.44 14.01 -3.44
N GLY A 398 -6.36 14.55 -2.24
CA GLY A 398 -5.51 15.67 -1.88
C GLY A 398 -4.15 15.20 -1.42
N ASN A 399 -3.17 16.10 -1.52
CA ASN A 399 -1.87 15.94 -0.90
C ASN A 399 -1.80 16.88 0.30
N ARG A 400 -1.72 16.30 1.52
CA ARG A 400 -1.75 17.10 2.75
C ARG A 400 -0.55 18.03 2.91
N THR A 401 0.61 17.65 2.35
CA THR A 401 1.83 18.47 2.37
C THR A 401 1.70 19.73 1.50
N LEU A 402 0.78 19.74 0.52
CA LEU A 402 0.52 20.91 -0.32
C LEU A 402 -0.38 21.98 0.33
N GLY A 403 -1.13 21.67 1.39
CA GLY A 403 -2.15 22.60 1.93
C GLY A 403 -1.82 23.15 3.31
N LYS A 404 -1.22 24.36 3.43
CA LYS A 404 -0.92 25.00 4.74
C LYS A 404 -2.17 25.15 5.62
N ASN A 405 -3.24 25.69 5.06
CA ASN A 405 -4.54 25.86 5.75
C ASN A 405 -5.16 24.54 6.23
N GLN A 406 -4.68 23.38 5.74
CA GLN A 406 -5.17 22.07 6.15
C GLN A 406 -4.31 21.42 7.23
N VAL A 407 -3.02 21.75 7.29
CA VAL A 407 -2.13 21.38 8.39
C VAL A 407 -2.52 22.14 9.67
N GLU A 408 -3.04 23.35 9.53
CA GLU A 408 -3.40 24.25 10.65
C GLU A 408 -4.82 24.06 11.21
N ARG A 409 -5.70 23.28 10.54
CA ARG A 409 -7.07 23.04 11.02
C ARG A 409 -7.08 22.12 12.24
N GLN A 410 -7.41 22.66 13.40
CA GLN A 410 -7.69 21.85 14.58
C GLN A 410 -8.92 20.96 14.35
N ILE A 411 -8.79 19.65 14.63
CA ILE A 411 -9.87 18.68 14.49
C ILE A 411 -10.72 18.65 15.77
N LEU A 412 -10.05 18.54 16.91
CA LEU A 412 -10.62 18.67 18.25
C LEU A 412 -10.05 19.93 18.90
N THR A 413 -10.90 20.76 19.47
CA THR A 413 -10.46 22.05 20.05
C THR A 413 -9.51 21.81 21.22
N GLY A 414 -8.34 22.45 21.19
CA GLY A 414 -7.31 22.33 22.24
C GLY A 414 -6.47 21.04 22.19
N VAL A 415 -6.64 20.20 21.17
CA VAL A 415 -5.85 18.98 20.97
C VAL A 415 -4.70 19.27 20.01
N ASN A 416 -3.48 19.28 20.54
CA ASN A 416 -2.27 19.53 19.77
C ASN A 416 -1.41 18.26 19.68
N PRO A 417 -0.83 17.96 18.51
CA PRO A 417 0.11 16.85 18.39
C PRO A 417 1.36 17.09 19.22
N PHE A 418 1.98 16.00 19.71
CA PHE A 418 3.35 16.08 20.20
C PHE A 418 4.34 16.15 19.02
N ALA A 419 5.63 16.35 19.36
CA ALA A 419 6.70 16.50 18.37
C ALA A 419 6.70 15.36 17.33
N ILE A 420 7.01 15.71 16.09
CA ILE A 420 7.12 14.73 15.00
C ILE A 420 8.29 13.77 15.27
N ASP A 421 8.06 12.49 15.00
CA ASP A 421 9.11 11.48 15.05
C ASP A 421 9.91 11.55 13.75
N LEU A 422 11.19 11.93 13.87
CA LEU A 422 12.10 11.98 12.74
C LEU A 422 12.45 10.56 12.28
N GLN A 423 12.68 10.41 10.99
CA GLN A 423 13.21 9.16 10.45
C GLN A 423 14.69 9.03 10.81
N ALA A 424 15.07 7.81 11.19
CA ALA A 424 16.45 7.40 11.33
C ALA A 424 17.23 7.55 10.03
N GLU A 425 18.54 7.77 10.11
CA GLU A 425 19.40 7.70 8.93
C GLU A 425 19.31 6.29 8.32
N GLY A 426 18.73 6.20 7.12
CA GLY A 426 18.50 4.93 6.43
C GLY A 426 17.38 4.06 7.01
N GLY A 427 16.49 4.59 7.87
CA GLY A 427 15.49 3.77 8.56
C GLY A 427 14.12 4.42 8.75
N PHE A 428 13.26 3.70 9.46
CA PHE A 428 11.90 4.11 9.78
C PHE A 428 11.86 4.90 11.10
N ASN A 429 10.87 5.79 11.24
CA ASN A 429 10.65 6.59 12.45
C ASN A 429 10.17 5.79 13.66
N ASN A 430 10.04 4.47 13.54
CA ASN A 430 9.62 3.56 14.60
C ASN A 430 10.77 2.75 15.21
N ARG A 431 12.04 3.13 14.96
CA ARG A 431 13.19 2.49 15.60
C ARG A 431 13.25 2.82 17.09
N GLY A 432 13.29 1.78 17.93
CA GLY A 432 13.29 1.94 19.39
C GLY A 432 14.48 2.73 19.93
N GLU A 433 15.65 2.59 19.29
CA GLU A 433 16.88 3.29 19.66
C GLU A 433 16.79 4.82 19.52
N GLU A 434 15.92 5.31 18.63
CA GLU A 434 15.75 6.74 18.36
C GLU A 434 14.50 7.34 19.03
N LEU A 435 13.56 6.49 19.42
CA LEU A 435 12.32 6.90 20.08
C LEU A 435 12.52 7.12 21.58
N GLY A 436 13.36 8.10 21.91
CA GLY A 436 13.58 8.56 23.28
C GLY A 436 12.34 9.17 23.94
N PHE A 437 12.41 9.31 25.26
CA PHE A 437 11.32 9.84 26.09
C PHE A 437 11.82 10.97 27.00
N SER A 438 11.46 12.20 26.64
CA SER A 438 11.82 13.38 27.44
C SER A 438 10.72 13.72 28.46
N PRO A 439 11.06 14.43 29.55
CA PRO A 439 10.05 14.96 30.48
C PRO A 439 9.00 15.85 29.77
N ILE A 440 9.41 16.62 28.76
CA ILE A 440 8.53 17.47 27.96
C ILE A 440 7.52 16.63 27.17
N LEU A 441 7.95 15.48 26.63
CA LEU A 441 7.06 14.57 25.93
C LEU A 441 6.05 13.93 26.89
N LEU A 442 6.47 13.54 28.10
CA LEU A 442 5.56 13.02 29.13
C LEU A 442 4.47 14.03 29.48
N GLU A 443 4.86 15.27 29.73
CA GLU A 443 3.91 16.35 30.00
C GLU A 443 2.95 16.59 28.82
N SER A 444 3.48 16.55 27.59
CA SER A 444 2.68 16.68 26.37
C SER A 444 1.65 15.55 26.25
N LEU A 445 2.03 14.30 26.53
CA LEU A 445 1.13 13.14 26.49
C LEU A 445 0.05 13.21 27.58
N LEU A 446 0.41 13.64 28.80
CA LEU A 446 -0.54 13.85 29.90
C LEU A 446 -1.58 14.92 29.56
N ARG A 447 -1.13 16.06 29.00
CA ARG A 447 -2.02 17.14 28.55
C ARG A 447 -2.89 16.68 27.38
N LEU A 448 -2.32 15.93 26.46
CA LEU A 448 -2.99 15.41 25.27
C LEU A 448 -4.13 14.44 25.62
N GLY A 449 -3.89 13.45 26.50
CA GLY A 449 -4.94 12.52 26.93
C GLY A 449 -6.15 13.23 27.53
N ARG A 450 -5.91 14.30 28.30
CA ARG A 450 -6.97 15.14 28.89
C ARG A 450 -7.67 16.00 27.85
N SER A 451 -6.94 16.66 26.95
CA SER A 451 -7.55 17.55 25.96
C SER A 451 -8.41 16.79 24.96
N ILE A 452 -8.04 15.54 24.59
CA ILE A 452 -8.85 14.71 23.69
C ILE A 452 -10.25 14.49 24.24
N VAL A 453 -10.37 13.93 25.45
CA VAL A 453 -11.67 13.53 26.02
C VAL A 453 -12.52 14.70 26.50
N HIS A 454 -11.89 15.82 26.85
CA HIS A 454 -12.55 17.03 27.33
C HIS A 454 -12.77 18.09 26.25
N SER A 455 -12.40 17.80 25.00
CA SER A 455 -12.74 18.69 23.88
C SER A 455 -14.27 18.79 23.70
N PRO A 456 -14.82 19.97 23.35
CA PRO A 456 -16.25 20.16 23.16
C PRO A 456 -16.87 19.22 22.12
N GLU A 457 -16.10 18.86 21.09
CA GLU A 457 -16.57 18.03 19.99
C GLU A 457 -16.55 16.53 20.32
N PHE A 458 -15.87 16.13 21.41
CA PHE A 458 -15.57 14.72 21.72
C PHE A 458 -16.80 13.82 21.75
N ASP A 459 -17.87 14.22 22.45
CA ASP A 459 -19.05 13.35 22.64
C ASP A 459 -19.77 13.07 21.31
N GLY A 460 -19.77 14.02 20.38
CA GLY A 460 -20.26 13.78 19.03
C GLY A 460 -19.26 13.00 18.16
N TYR A 461 -17.97 13.14 18.44
CA TYR A 461 -16.89 12.54 17.65
C TYR A 461 -16.59 11.08 18.01
N CYS A 462 -16.89 10.68 19.23
CA CYS A 462 -16.63 9.35 19.78
C CYS A 462 -17.81 8.39 19.55
N GLY A 463 -17.53 7.23 18.94
CA GLY A 463 -18.53 6.16 18.74
C GLY A 463 -18.93 5.43 20.01
N LEU A 464 -18.17 5.60 21.11
CA LEU A 464 -18.43 4.95 22.41
C LEU A 464 -19.17 5.86 23.41
N THR A 465 -19.67 7.03 22.99
CA THR A 465 -20.33 8.01 23.87
C THR A 465 -21.49 7.43 24.68
N THR A 466 -22.28 6.52 24.10
CA THR A 466 -23.43 5.86 24.74
C THR A 466 -23.01 4.59 25.48
N SER A 467 -22.12 3.78 24.92
CA SER A 467 -21.75 2.49 25.49
C SER A 467 -20.73 2.57 26.63
N LEU A 468 -19.82 3.55 26.61
CA LEU A 468 -18.73 3.69 27.58
C LEU A 468 -19.00 4.78 28.62
N PHE A 469 -19.47 5.95 28.18
CA PHE A 469 -19.52 7.17 29.01
C PHE A 469 -20.90 7.51 29.59
N GLU A 470 -21.97 6.84 29.15
CA GLU A 470 -23.32 7.09 29.65
C GLU A 470 -23.54 6.41 31.01
N ALA A 471 -24.22 7.10 31.92
CA ALA A 471 -24.58 6.57 33.22
C ALA A 471 -25.61 5.43 33.08
N PRO A 472 -25.68 4.48 34.02
CA PRO A 472 -26.77 3.51 34.01
C PRO A 472 -28.14 4.17 34.26
N ASP A 473 -29.20 3.55 33.74
CA ASP A 473 -30.59 4.00 33.97
C ASP A 473 -31.00 3.95 35.44
N SER A 474 -30.36 3.10 36.24
CA SER A 474 -30.59 2.99 37.68
C SER A 474 -29.85 4.10 38.44
N PRO A 475 -30.53 4.84 39.35
CA PRO A 475 -29.88 5.87 40.18
C PRO A 475 -28.96 5.31 41.28
N SER A 476 -28.77 3.99 41.35
CA SER A 476 -27.94 3.35 42.37
C SER A 476 -26.44 3.58 42.13
N LYS A 477 -25.79 4.29 43.07
CA LYS A 477 -24.33 4.48 43.05
C LYS A 477 -23.56 3.16 43.02
N LYS A 478 -24.05 2.10 43.66
CA LYS A 478 -23.42 0.78 43.64
C LYS A 478 -23.42 0.20 42.22
N HIS A 479 -24.58 0.25 41.55
CA HIS A 479 -24.72 -0.25 40.19
C HIS A 479 -23.85 0.54 39.20
N ALA A 480 -23.76 1.87 39.35
CA ALA A 480 -22.84 2.69 38.56
C ALA A 480 -21.37 2.30 38.76
N ASN A 481 -20.96 2.01 40.00
CA ASN A 481 -19.60 1.55 40.28
C ASN A 481 -19.30 0.17 39.67
N ASP A 482 -20.24 -0.77 39.75
CA ASP A 482 -20.07 -2.12 39.21
C ASP A 482 -19.99 -2.08 37.67
N LEU A 483 -20.86 -1.30 37.02
CA LEU A 483 -20.85 -1.08 35.58
C LEU A 483 -19.57 -0.40 35.10
N ALA A 484 -19.11 0.64 35.82
CA ALA A 484 -17.84 1.30 35.51
C ALA A 484 -16.67 0.32 35.59
N LYS A 485 -16.64 -0.55 36.60
CA LYS A 485 -15.59 -1.56 36.75
C LYS A 485 -15.55 -2.52 35.56
N GLU A 486 -16.70 -3.00 35.10
CA GLU A 486 -16.80 -3.86 33.91
C GLU A 486 -16.26 -3.16 32.65
N ARG A 487 -16.76 -1.94 32.39
CA ARG A 487 -16.36 -1.14 31.22
C ARG A 487 -14.87 -0.79 31.23
N ILE A 488 -14.33 -0.39 32.39
CA ILE A 488 -12.91 -0.11 32.58
C ILE A 488 -12.08 -1.36 32.31
N THR A 489 -12.49 -2.54 32.80
CA THR A 489 -11.73 -3.79 32.59
C THR A 489 -11.58 -4.11 31.10
N LYS A 490 -12.70 -4.07 30.35
CA LYS A 490 -12.69 -4.31 28.89
C LYS A 490 -11.82 -3.29 28.15
N LEU A 491 -11.92 -2.02 28.55
CA LEU A 491 -11.13 -0.95 27.94
C LEU A 491 -9.62 -1.10 28.21
N LEU A 492 -9.23 -1.48 29.43
CA LEU A 492 -7.83 -1.65 29.83
C LEU A 492 -7.14 -2.76 29.04
N GLU A 493 -7.81 -3.90 28.84
CA GLU A 493 -7.24 -5.02 28.08
C GLU A 493 -6.91 -4.60 26.65
N ARG A 494 -7.84 -3.91 26.00
CA ARG A 494 -7.65 -3.40 24.64
C ARG A 494 -6.61 -2.28 24.57
N ALA A 495 -6.60 -1.36 25.54
CA ALA A 495 -5.66 -0.25 25.59
C ALA A 495 -4.21 -0.72 25.84
N PHE A 496 -4.02 -1.64 26.79
CA PHE A 496 -2.69 -2.14 27.17
C PHE A 496 -2.26 -3.39 26.40
N ARG A 497 -3.16 -3.92 25.55
CA ARG A 497 -2.90 -5.02 24.61
C ARG A 497 -2.36 -6.27 25.31
N THR A 498 -2.86 -6.52 26.52
CA THR A 498 -2.38 -7.60 27.38
C THR A 498 -3.45 -7.97 28.40
N ALA A 499 -3.34 -9.17 28.97
CA ALA A 499 -4.20 -9.58 30.07
C ALA A 499 -4.07 -8.63 31.26
N ILE A 500 -5.21 -8.25 31.84
CA ILE A 500 -5.26 -7.28 32.94
C ILE A 500 -5.46 -8.00 34.27
N ASP A 501 -4.54 -7.77 35.19
CA ASP A 501 -4.63 -8.27 36.55
C ASP A 501 -5.62 -7.46 37.39
N ALA A 502 -6.15 -8.09 38.45
CA ALA A 502 -7.14 -7.47 39.32
C ALA A 502 -6.64 -6.19 40.01
N SER A 503 -5.33 -6.05 40.26
CA SER A 503 -4.76 -4.87 40.90
C SER A 503 -4.73 -3.66 39.95
N THR A 504 -4.44 -3.88 38.67
CA THR A 504 -4.52 -2.86 37.62
C THR A 504 -5.96 -2.39 37.46
N THR A 505 -6.93 -3.30 37.34
CA THR A 505 -8.36 -2.93 37.28
C THR A 505 -8.78 -2.13 38.51
N LYS A 506 -8.40 -2.59 39.71
CA LYS A 506 -8.73 -1.90 40.96
C LYS A 506 -8.18 -0.47 40.98
N ARG A 507 -6.94 -0.25 40.51
CA ARG A 507 -6.31 1.09 40.48
C ARG A 507 -7.13 2.09 39.65
N TYR A 508 -7.51 1.73 38.43
CA TYR A 508 -8.28 2.61 37.56
C TYR A 508 -9.74 2.76 38.02
N HIS A 509 -10.32 1.72 38.62
CA HIS A 509 -11.66 1.79 39.21
C HIS A 509 -11.71 2.66 40.48
N ASP A 510 -10.70 2.59 41.35
CA ASP A 510 -10.60 3.47 42.51
C ASP A 510 -10.43 4.94 42.07
N TYR A 511 -9.66 5.19 41.00
CA TYR A 511 -9.56 6.51 40.40
C TYR A 511 -10.91 7.01 39.84
N PHE A 512 -11.65 6.15 39.14
CA PHE A 512 -13.02 6.44 38.73
C PHE A 512 -13.90 6.85 39.91
N ARG A 513 -13.89 6.08 41.00
CA ARG A 513 -14.73 6.35 42.19
C ARG A 513 -14.43 7.73 42.78
N ALA A 514 -13.15 8.05 42.98
CA ALA A 514 -12.74 9.37 43.48
C ALA A 514 -13.23 10.50 42.57
N ARG A 515 -13.03 10.37 41.24
CA ARG A 515 -13.48 11.39 40.28
C ARG A 515 -15.00 11.49 40.20
N PHE A 516 -15.71 10.37 40.36
CA PHE A 516 -17.16 10.36 40.36
C PHE A 516 -17.75 11.03 41.61
N GLU A 517 -17.10 10.85 42.78
CA GLU A 517 -17.44 11.56 44.01
C GLU A 517 -17.18 13.07 43.91
N GLU A 518 -16.05 13.47 43.32
CA GLU A 518 -15.66 14.88 43.17
C GLU A 518 -16.49 15.64 42.12
N THR A 519 -16.77 15.02 40.98
CA THR A 519 -17.43 15.68 39.85
C THR A 519 -18.95 15.51 39.84
N ASN A 520 -19.47 14.54 40.60
CA ASN A 520 -20.86 14.10 40.57
C ASN A 520 -21.38 13.78 39.15
N SER A 521 -20.49 13.37 38.26
CA SER A 521 -20.78 13.09 36.84
C SER A 521 -20.07 11.81 36.40
N PHE A 522 -20.86 10.78 36.06
CA PHE A 522 -20.33 9.50 35.57
C PHE A 522 -19.52 9.71 34.30
N ARG A 523 -20.05 10.52 33.38
CA ARG A 523 -19.42 10.86 32.10
C ARG A 523 -18.06 11.53 32.30
N THR A 524 -18.00 12.53 33.17
CA THR A 524 -16.75 13.27 33.44
C THR A 524 -15.72 12.37 34.12
N ALA A 525 -16.14 11.57 35.10
CA ALA A 525 -15.25 10.62 35.77
C ALA A 525 -14.70 9.54 34.82
N MET A 526 -15.53 8.99 33.92
CA MET A 526 -15.07 8.06 32.88
C MET A 526 -14.12 8.73 31.89
N LYS A 527 -14.37 9.98 31.48
CA LYS A 527 -13.44 10.76 30.64
C LYS A 527 -12.07 10.90 31.34
N ASP A 528 -12.05 11.23 32.63
CA ASP A 528 -10.80 11.33 33.39
C ASP A 528 -10.04 9.99 33.44
N VAL A 529 -10.73 8.87 33.62
CA VAL A 529 -10.12 7.52 33.57
C VAL A 529 -9.51 7.24 32.20
N VAL A 530 -10.23 7.56 31.12
CA VAL A 530 -9.71 7.39 29.75
C VAL A 530 -8.47 8.26 29.55
N ALA A 531 -8.48 9.52 29.98
CA ALA A 531 -7.30 10.38 29.90
C ALA A 531 -6.10 9.77 30.64
N ALA A 532 -6.31 9.17 31.81
CA ALA A 532 -5.27 8.47 32.56
C ALA A 532 -4.76 7.20 31.85
N ILE A 533 -5.62 6.49 31.13
CA ILE A 533 -5.23 5.34 30.29
C ILE A 533 -4.36 5.82 29.12
N LEU A 534 -4.79 6.87 28.41
CA LEU A 534 -4.09 7.42 27.24
C LEU A 534 -2.70 7.99 27.53
N ALA A 535 -2.46 8.39 28.78
CA ALA A 535 -1.15 8.87 29.25
C ALA A 535 -0.30 7.78 29.93
N SER A 536 -0.84 6.57 30.10
CA SER A 536 -0.14 5.48 30.77
C SER A 536 1.05 4.97 29.93
N PRO A 537 2.21 4.69 30.53
CA PRO A 537 3.30 4.00 29.84
C PRO A 537 2.87 2.68 29.19
N ARG A 538 1.93 1.95 29.80
CA ARG A 538 1.39 0.70 29.24
C ARG A 538 0.57 0.91 27.97
N PHE A 539 0.01 2.10 27.76
CA PHE A 539 -0.65 2.46 26.51
C PHE A 539 0.38 2.95 25.49
N VAL A 540 1.28 3.85 25.91
CA VAL A 540 2.25 4.54 25.04
C VAL A 540 3.35 3.62 24.52
N TYR A 541 3.84 2.69 25.34
CA TYR A 541 4.93 1.79 24.97
C TYR A 541 4.45 0.47 24.38
N LEU A 542 5.22 0.01 23.40
CA LEU A 542 5.24 -1.34 22.89
C LEU A 542 6.45 -2.02 23.52
N ALA A 543 6.18 -3.00 24.37
CA ALA A 543 7.18 -3.74 25.10
C ALA A 543 6.83 -5.23 25.05
N GLU A 544 7.85 -6.05 24.85
CA GLU A 544 7.77 -7.49 24.98
C GLU A 544 8.32 -7.92 26.34
N SER A 545 7.81 -9.03 26.84
CA SER A 545 8.08 -9.53 28.18
C SER A 545 9.50 -10.10 28.34
N SER A 546 10.22 -10.34 27.24
CA SER A 546 11.58 -10.86 27.28
C SER A 546 12.55 -9.79 27.79
N THR A 547 12.81 -9.81 29.10
CA THR A 547 13.86 -9.02 29.75
C THR A 547 15.25 -9.66 29.62
N THR A 548 15.35 -10.80 28.95
CA THR A 548 16.60 -11.55 28.75
C THR A 548 16.96 -11.58 27.27
N SER A 549 18.25 -11.47 26.95
CA SER A 549 18.78 -11.54 25.56
C SER A 549 18.63 -12.93 24.92
N GLN A 550 17.85 -13.83 25.52
CA GLN A 550 17.61 -15.20 25.07
C GLN A 550 16.33 -15.22 24.22
N PRO A 551 16.33 -15.88 23.04
CA PRO A 551 15.13 -16.00 22.21
C PRO A 551 14.02 -16.76 22.96
N GLN A 552 12.88 -16.14 23.18
CA GLN A 552 11.72 -16.74 23.84
C GLN A 552 10.50 -16.77 22.89
N LEU A 553 9.60 -17.73 23.10
CA LEU A 553 8.30 -17.77 22.42
C LEU A 553 7.48 -16.53 22.82
N LEU A 554 6.98 -15.80 21.82
CA LEU A 554 6.06 -14.70 22.07
C LEU A 554 4.71 -15.23 22.54
N SER A 555 4.10 -14.50 23.48
CA SER A 555 2.71 -14.71 23.85
C SER A 555 1.76 -14.33 22.70
N GLY A 556 0.53 -14.87 22.73
CA GLY A 556 -0.51 -14.50 21.76
C GLY A 556 -0.75 -12.98 21.72
N TYR A 557 -0.68 -12.28 22.85
CA TYR A 557 -0.84 -10.82 22.92
C TYR A 557 0.31 -10.06 22.24
N GLU A 558 1.55 -10.55 22.37
CA GLU A 558 2.71 -9.94 21.73
C GLU A 558 2.66 -10.14 20.21
N ILE A 559 2.28 -11.33 19.73
CA ILE A 559 2.05 -11.57 18.29
C ILE A 559 0.92 -10.68 17.77
N ALA A 560 -0.20 -10.59 18.48
CA ALA A 560 -1.31 -9.72 18.11
C ALA A 560 -0.88 -8.25 18.00
N THR A 561 -0.09 -7.77 18.97
CA THR A 561 0.42 -6.40 18.98
C THR A 561 1.39 -6.14 17.84
N ARG A 562 2.34 -7.06 17.59
CA ARG A 562 3.28 -6.94 16.45
C ARG A 562 2.52 -6.89 15.13
N LEU A 563 1.56 -7.79 14.95
CA LEU A 563 0.76 -7.88 13.72
C LEU A 563 -0.09 -6.62 13.51
N SER A 564 -0.77 -6.13 14.55
CA SER A 564 -1.63 -4.93 14.46
C SER A 564 -0.83 -3.66 14.23
N ILE A 565 0.31 -3.50 14.88
CA ILE A 565 1.17 -2.33 14.69
C ILE A 565 1.82 -2.36 13.31
N PHE A 566 2.24 -3.52 12.84
CA PHE A 566 2.80 -3.67 11.50
C PHE A 566 1.77 -3.37 10.40
N LEU A 567 0.62 -4.08 10.41
CA LEU A 567 -0.36 -3.97 9.33
C LEU A 567 -1.24 -2.72 9.43
N TRP A 568 -1.65 -2.32 10.63
CA TRP A 568 -2.62 -1.25 10.83
C TRP A 568 -2.05 0.00 11.50
N SER A 569 -0.77 -0.03 11.93
CA SER A 569 -0.18 1.04 12.76
C SER A 569 -1.10 1.44 13.92
N SER A 570 -1.73 0.45 14.56
CA SER A 570 -2.76 0.65 15.59
C SER A 570 -2.82 -0.56 16.54
N ILE A 571 -3.67 -0.47 17.56
CA ILE A 571 -3.92 -1.55 18.51
C ILE A 571 -4.70 -2.72 17.88
N PRO A 572 -4.58 -3.95 18.42
CA PRO A 572 -5.40 -5.08 18.01
C PRO A 572 -6.90 -4.80 18.14
N ASP A 573 -7.69 -5.38 17.24
CA ASP A 573 -9.15 -5.42 17.39
C ASP A 573 -9.58 -6.59 18.29
N GLU A 574 -10.88 -6.65 18.62
CA GLU A 574 -11.40 -7.66 19.54
C GLU A 574 -11.22 -9.08 19.01
N ALA A 575 -11.40 -9.30 17.70
CA ALA A 575 -11.22 -10.62 17.09
C ALA A 575 -9.78 -11.13 17.27
N LEU A 576 -8.78 -10.26 17.08
CA LEU A 576 -7.37 -10.61 17.29
C LEU A 576 -7.03 -10.78 18.77
N LEU A 577 -7.62 -9.96 19.67
CA LEU A 577 -7.44 -10.10 21.11
C LEU A 577 -8.06 -11.39 21.67
N ILE A 578 -9.20 -11.84 21.16
CA ILE A 578 -9.81 -13.12 21.54
C ILE A 578 -8.86 -14.28 21.18
N ALA A 579 -8.36 -14.31 19.95
CA ALA A 579 -7.41 -15.33 19.50
C ALA A 579 -6.06 -15.27 20.26
N ALA A 580 -5.65 -14.07 20.70
CA ALA A 580 -4.49 -13.89 21.55
C ALA A 580 -4.73 -14.43 22.96
N ARG A 581 -5.90 -14.15 23.54
CA ARG A 581 -6.30 -14.52 24.91
C ARG A 581 -6.40 -16.02 25.10
N ASP A 582 -6.97 -16.74 24.13
CA ASP A 582 -7.13 -18.19 24.19
C ASP A 582 -5.89 -18.97 23.70
N GLY A 583 -4.86 -18.27 23.22
CA GLY A 583 -3.61 -18.83 22.70
C GLY A 583 -3.73 -19.45 21.30
N SER A 584 -4.90 -19.40 20.66
CA SER A 584 -5.11 -19.95 19.32
C SER A 584 -4.31 -19.23 18.25
N LEU A 585 -3.97 -17.95 18.44
CA LEU A 585 -3.16 -17.15 17.51
C LEU A 585 -1.74 -17.70 17.31
N LEU A 586 -1.24 -18.55 18.22
CA LEU A 586 0.06 -19.22 18.07
C LEU A 586 0.03 -20.33 17.01
N LYS A 587 -1.16 -20.76 16.59
CA LYS A 587 -1.33 -21.78 15.55
C LYS A 587 -1.13 -21.14 14.16
N PRO A 588 -0.26 -21.70 13.30
CA PRO A 588 0.03 -21.11 11.98
C PRO A 588 -1.20 -20.82 11.12
N GLU A 589 -2.18 -21.74 11.11
CA GLU A 589 -3.41 -21.59 10.36
C GLU A 589 -4.31 -20.45 10.85
N VAL A 590 -4.34 -20.21 12.17
CA VAL A 590 -5.10 -19.09 12.76
C VAL A 590 -4.37 -17.78 12.52
N LEU A 591 -3.04 -17.77 12.64
CA LEU A 591 -2.21 -16.59 12.37
C LEU A 591 -2.33 -16.14 10.91
N ASP A 592 -2.26 -17.08 9.97
CA ASP A 592 -2.49 -16.78 8.56
C ASP A 592 -3.90 -16.23 8.35
N ALA A 593 -4.94 -16.94 8.81
CA ALA A 593 -6.33 -16.46 8.67
C ALA A 593 -6.55 -15.04 9.23
N GLN A 594 -5.95 -14.72 10.40
CA GLN A 594 -6.02 -13.37 10.98
C GLN A 594 -5.23 -12.35 10.14
N THR A 595 -4.06 -12.71 9.63
CA THR A 595 -3.26 -11.84 8.76
C THR A 595 -4.00 -11.55 7.45
N GLN A 596 -4.59 -12.59 6.84
CA GLN A 596 -5.40 -12.45 5.63
C GLN A 596 -6.57 -11.50 5.86
N ARG A 597 -7.34 -11.71 6.94
CA ARG A 597 -8.45 -10.83 7.35
C ARG A 597 -7.99 -9.38 7.53
N MET A 598 -6.87 -9.17 8.22
CA MET A 598 -6.38 -7.82 8.51
C MET A 598 -5.89 -7.09 7.25
N LEU A 599 -5.36 -7.83 6.26
CA LEU A 599 -4.98 -7.27 4.96
C LEU A 599 -6.19 -6.91 4.09
N LEU A 600 -7.35 -7.52 4.33
CA LEU A 600 -8.60 -7.15 3.66
C LEU A 600 -9.31 -5.95 4.31
N ASP A 601 -8.96 -5.60 5.54
CA ASP A 601 -9.53 -4.46 6.26
C ASP A 601 -8.91 -3.13 5.77
N PRO A 602 -9.72 -2.08 5.51
CA PRO A 602 -9.23 -0.76 5.09
C PRO A 602 -8.17 -0.13 6.00
N LYS A 603 -8.06 -0.55 7.27
CA LYS A 603 -6.98 -0.11 8.16
C LYS A 603 -5.58 -0.47 7.65
N CYS A 604 -5.44 -1.47 6.78
CA CYS A 604 -4.14 -1.83 6.20
C CYS A 604 -3.57 -0.76 5.26
N HIS A 605 -4.37 0.26 4.90
CA HIS A 605 -3.89 1.48 4.22
C HIS A 605 -2.75 2.17 4.99
N ALA A 606 -2.63 1.91 6.30
CA ALA A 606 -1.50 2.35 7.11
C ALA A 606 -0.14 1.89 6.55
N LEU A 607 -0.06 0.71 5.93
CA LEU A 607 1.15 0.24 5.24
C LEU A 607 1.55 1.21 4.12
N THR A 608 0.63 1.57 3.23
CA THR A 608 0.98 2.50 2.14
C THR A 608 1.28 3.91 2.68
N GLN A 609 0.42 4.43 3.56
CA GLN A 609 0.54 5.81 4.02
C GLN A 609 1.76 6.05 4.90
N ASN A 610 2.13 5.07 5.72
CA ASN A 610 3.23 5.18 6.65
C ASN A 610 4.49 4.48 6.13
N PHE A 611 4.41 3.19 5.80
CA PHE A 611 5.58 2.42 5.38
C PHE A 611 6.08 2.84 4.00
N ALA A 612 5.24 2.86 2.95
CA ALA A 612 5.73 3.15 1.59
C ALA A 612 6.31 4.57 1.45
N ARG A 613 5.69 5.55 2.12
CA ARG A 613 6.20 6.93 2.19
C ARG A 613 7.61 6.99 2.77
N GLN A 614 7.86 6.28 3.87
CA GLN A 614 9.16 6.26 4.55
C GLN A 614 10.20 5.44 3.79
N TRP A 615 9.82 4.24 3.34
CA TRP A 615 10.67 3.36 2.55
C TRP A 615 11.22 4.10 1.32
N LEU A 616 10.33 4.75 0.55
CA LEU A 616 10.71 5.50 -0.65
C LEU A 616 11.34 6.86 -0.34
N ARG A 617 11.52 7.25 0.93
CA ARG A 617 12.09 8.54 1.36
C ARG A 617 11.40 9.75 0.75
N LEU A 618 10.08 9.67 0.55
CA LEU A 618 9.31 10.72 -0.14
C LEU A 618 9.30 12.05 0.62
N ASP A 619 9.65 12.05 1.91
CA ASP A 619 9.87 13.25 2.70
C ASP A 619 10.99 14.16 2.16
N GLN A 620 11.98 13.60 1.45
CA GLN A 620 13.03 14.40 0.79
C GLN A 620 12.46 15.30 -0.32
N LEU A 621 11.32 14.96 -0.90
CA LEU A 621 10.68 15.83 -1.88
C LEU A 621 10.17 17.14 -1.24
N VAL A 622 9.89 17.14 0.07
CA VAL A 622 9.52 18.36 0.82
C VAL A 622 10.66 19.38 0.81
N THR A 623 11.89 18.90 0.96
CA THR A 623 13.10 19.73 1.00
C THR A 623 13.68 19.99 -0.38
N ALA A 624 13.26 19.27 -1.43
CA ALA A 624 13.66 19.56 -2.80
C ALA A 624 13.24 20.99 -3.22
N VAL A 625 14.20 21.74 -3.79
CA VAL A 625 14.01 23.10 -4.31
C VAL A 625 14.64 23.20 -5.70
N PRO A 626 13.98 22.68 -6.75
CA PRO A 626 14.39 22.96 -8.13
C PRO A 626 14.46 24.47 -8.38
N ASP A 627 15.41 24.91 -9.19
CA ASP A 627 15.55 26.33 -9.54
C ASP A 627 14.28 26.88 -10.19
N PHE A 628 13.81 28.02 -9.70
CA PHE A 628 12.52 28.57 -10.08
C PHE A 628 12.49 29.02 -11.54
N ASP A 629 13.57 29.66 -12.01
CA ASP A 629 13.63 30.23 -13.36
C ASP A 629 13.77 29.12 -14.41
N ARG A 630 14.50 28.05 -14.08
CA ARG A 630 14.65 26.87 -14.96
C ARG A 630 13.43 25.95 -14.94
N PHE A 631 12.79 25.78 -13.79
CA PHE A 631 11.70 24.82 -13.62
C PHE A 631 10.40 25.48 -13.13
N PRO A 632 9.86 26.48 -13.87
CA PRO A 632 8.69 27.23 -13.42
C PRO A 632 7.44 26.35 -13.29
N ARG A 633 7.37 25.20 -13.98
CA ARG A 633 6.26 24.23 -13.88
C ARG A 633 6.21 23.49 -12.54
N TYR A 634 7.33 23.38 -11.82
CA TYR A 634 7.38 22.78 -10.50
C TYR A 634 6.63 23.61 -9.44
N TYR A 635 6.42 24.89 -9.74
CA TYR A 635 5.80 25.87 -8.85
C TYR A 635 4.44 26.30 -9.38
N SER A 636 3.50 26.56 -8.46
CA SER A 636 2.24 27.24 -8.76
C SER A 636 2.23 28.60 -8.07
N ARG A 637 1.68 29.61 -8.77
CA ARG A 637 1.46 30.96 -8.22
C ARG A 637 -0.03 31.16 -8.04
N ILE A 638 -0.46 31.42 -6.81
CA ILE A 638 -1.83 31.82 -6.48
C ILE A 638 -1.73 33.19 -5.82
N GLY A 639 -2.07 34.24 -6.56
CA GLY A 639 -1.83 35.62 -6.11
C GLY A 639 -0.34 35.90 -5.91
N CYS A 640 0.02 36.40 -4.71
CA CYS A 640 1.41 36.65 -4.31
C CYS A 640 2.09 35.41 -3.70
N GLU A 641 1.36 34.33 -3.46
CA GLU A 641 1.88 33.13 -2.80
C GLU A 641 2.44 32.11 -3.79
N GLN A 642 3.57 31.52 -3.43
CA GLN A 642 4.25 30.49 -4.21
C GLN A 642 4.12 29.14 -3.53
N TRP A 643 3.62 28.16 -4.28
CA TRP A 643 3.38 26.79 -3.82
C TRP A 643 4.27 25.80 -4.59
N LYS A 644 4.91 24.86 -3.88
CA LYS A 644 5.69 23.77 -4.48
C LYS A 644 4.75 22.71 -5.07
N PHE A 645 4.18 22.99 -6.23
CA PHE A 645 3.24 22.11 -6.91
C PHE A 645 3.79 20.69 -7.12
N GLY A 646 5.11 20.56 -7.32
CA GLY A 646 5.78 19.27 -7.41
C GLY A 646 5.64 18.33 -6.22
N LEU A 647 5.22 18.78 -5.04
CA LEU A 647 4.94 17.85 -3.93
C LEU A 647 3.84 16.84 -4.27
N GLN A 648 2.95 17.14 -5.23
CA GLN A 648 1.95 16.21 -5.71
C GLN A 648 2.54 14.92 -6.32
N MET A 649 3.80 14.96 -6.77
CA MET A 649 4.46 13.78 -7.33
C MET A 649 4.56 12.63 -6.32
N MET A 650 4.52 12.90 -5.01
CA MET A 650 4.47 11.83 -3.99
C MET A 650 3.23 10.94 -4.14
N VAL A 651 2.14 11.46 -4.71
CA VAL A 651 0.87 10.72 -4.84
C VAL A 651 0.99 9.58 -5.84
N GLU A 652 1.80 9.74 -6.90
CA GLU A 652 2.00 8.73 -7.94
C GLU A 652 2.50 7.38 -7.39
N PRO A 653 3.68 7.30 -6.73
CA PRO A 653 4.16 6.03 -6.18
C PRO A 653 3.30 5.50 -5.02
N LEU A 654 2.65 6.38 -4.25
CA LEU A 654 1.76 5.95 -3.17
C LEU A 654 0.48 5.29 -3.71
N LEU A 655 -0.16 5.85 -4.74
CA LEU A 655 -1.32 5.24 -5.38
C LEU A 655 -0.97 3.96 -6.14
N LEU A 656 0.24 3.87 -6.70
CA LEU A 656 0.75 2.61 -7.25
C LEU A 656 0.84 1.53 -6.18
N PHE A 657 1.45 1.84 -5.03
CA PHE A 657 1.55 0.92 -3.90
C PHE A 657 0.16 0.50 -3.39
N ASP A 658 -0.77 1.46 -3.25
CA ASP A 658 -2.17 1.19 -2.90
C ASP A 658 -2.82 0.20 -3.88
N SER A 659 -2.59 0.37 -5.18
CA SER A 659 -3.14 -0.52 -6.21
C SER A 659 -2.57 -1.94 -6.14
N ILE A 660 -1.27 -2.08 -5.89
CA ILE A 660 -0.61 -3.38 -5.79
C ILE A 660 -1.13 -4.13 -4.55
N MET A 661 -1.30 -3.43 -3.43
CA MET A 661 -1.85 -4.00 -2.20
C MET A 661 -3.32 -4.40 -2.36
N MET A 662 -4.17 -3.53 -2.90
CA MET A 662 -5.61 -3.82 -3.06
C MET A 662 -5.86 -4.93 -4.07
N GLU A 663 -5.11 -4.98 -5.17
CA GLU A 663 -5.29 -5.98 -6.22
C GLU A 663 -4.44 -7.24 -6.03
N ASP A 664 -3.72 -7.35 -4.90
CA ASP A 664 -2.76 -8.41 -4.58
C ASP A 664 -1.81 -8.72 -5.76
N ARG A 665 -1.21 -7.67 -6.33
CA ARG A 665 -0.36 -7.80 -7.52
C ARG A 665 1.06 -8.20 -7.16
N SER A 666 1.82 -8.61 -8.18
CA SER A 666 3.25 -8.81 -8.02
C SER A 666 3.95 -7.57 -7.46
N ILE A 667 4.81 -7.78 -6.45
CA ILE A 667 5.70 -6.75 -5.93
C ILE A 667 6.65 -6.21 -7.01
N MET A 668 6.92 -6.99 -8.06
CA MET A 668 7.74 -6.56 -9.20
C MET A 668 7.18 -5.33 -9.93
N LEU A 669 5.87 -5.06 -9.81
CA LEU A 669 5.25 -3.83 -10.33
C LEU A 669 5.74 -2.56 -9.62
N LEU A 670 6.41 -2.66 -8.47
CA LEU A 670 7.11 -1.51 -7.89
C LEU A 670 8.35 -1.13 -8.69
N ILE A 671 8.91 -2.03 -9.51
CA ILE A 671 10.10 -1.78 -10.32
C ILE A 671 9.70 -1.50 -11.77
N ASP A 672 8.94 -2.40 -12.37
CA ASP A 672 8.51 -2.33 -13.77
C ASP A 672 6.99 -2.50 -13.83
N CYS A 673 6.29 -1.41 -14.16
CA CYS A 673 4.83 -1.37 -14.17
C CYS A 673 4.33 -0.84 -15.49
N ASP A 674 3.35 -1.51 -16.08
CA ASP A 674 2.68 -1.09 -17.30
C ASP A 674 1.53 -0.09 -17.04
N TYR A 675 1.40 0.43 -15.82
CA TYR A 675 0.46 1.49 -15.48
C TYR A 675 0.96 2.42 -14.37
N SER A 676 0.39 3.63 -14.29
CA SER A 676 0.61 4.58 -13.20
C SER A 676 -0.65 5.37 -12.88
N TYR A 677 -0.69 6.04 -11.73
CA TYR A 677 -1.75 6.96 -11.33
C TYR A 677 -1.26 8.40 -11.45
N ARG A 678 -1.84 9.17 -12.38
CA ARG A 678 -1.43 10.56 -12.64
C ARG A 678 -2.63 11.48 -12.79
N SER A 679 -2.53 12.68 -12.22
CA SER A 679 -3.42 13.79 -12.57
C SER A 679 -3.17 14.25 -14.00
N ASP A 680 -4.12 15.01 -14.56
CA ASP A 680 -3.97 15.57 -15.91
C ASP A 680 -2.75 16.52 -15.97
N GLU A 681 -2.49 17.23 -14.87
CA GLU A 681 -1.35 18.12 -14.70
C GLU A 681 -0.02 17.38 -14.56
N LEU A 682 0.03 16.31 -13.76
CA LEU A 682 1.25 15.52 -13.64
C LEU A 682 1.56 14.79 -14.95
N GLN A 683 0.54 14.31 -15.67
CA GLN A 683 0.72 13.67 -16.97
C GLN A 683 1.37 14.60 -18.00
N SER A 684 1.11 15.91 -17.94
CA SER A 684 1.74 16.89 -18.85
C SER A 684 3.22 17.15 -18.57
N TRP A 685 3.80 16.49 -17.55
CA TRP A 685 5.24 16.52 -17.30
C TRP A 685 5.95 15.35 -17.98
N TYR A 686 5.19 14.31 -18.32
CA TYR A 686 5.65 13.12 -19.04
C TYR A 686 5.39 13.21 -20.55
N SER A 687 4.46 14.08 -20.96
CA SER A 687 4.04 14.23 -22.36
C SER A 687 4.14 15.68 -22.83
N GLU A 688 4.21 15.88 -24.13
CA GLU A 688 4.14 17.21 -24.75
C GLU A 688 2.69 17.76 -24.82
N GLU A 689 1.71 16.97 -24.36
CA GLU A 689 0.31 17.36 -24.36
C GLU A 689 0.04 18.52 -23.40
N LYS A 690 -0.71 19.52 -23.85
CA LYS A 690 -1.23 20.60 -23.00
C LYS A 690 -2.56 20.16 -22.40
N PRO A 691 -2.65 19.80 -21.11
CA PRO A 691 -3.86 19.24 -20.51
C PRO A 691 -5.04 20.21 -20.50
N PHE A 692 -4.80 21.50 -20.78
CA PHE A 692 -5.82 22.56 -20.77
C PHE A 692 -5.92 23.36 -22.09
N GLY A 693 -5.37 22.85 -23.20
CA GLY A 693 -5.35 23.58 -24.48
C GLY A 693 -4.61 24.92 -24.38
N ASP A 694 -5.21 26.01 -24.89
CA ASP A 694 -4.63 27.37 -24.86
C ASP A 694 -4.84 28.12 -23.54
N ARG A 695 -5.52 27.50 -22.57
CA ARG A 695 -5.70 28.10 -21.24
C ARG A 695 -4.41 27.94 -20.46
N ASP A 696 -3.59 29.00 -20.46
CA ASP A 696 -2.32 29.11 -19.71
C ASP A 696 -2.53 29.21 -18.17
N ASN A 697 -3.59 28.59 -17.65
CA ASN A 697 -4.26 29.02 -16.42
C ASN A 697 -3.64 28.40 -15.16
N ARG A 698 -2.48 28.96 -14.77
CA ARG A 698 -1.75 28.66 -13.52
C ARG A 698 -2.55 28.94 -12.24
N ASN A 699 -3.68 29.67 -12.33
CA ASN A 699 -4.51 30.11 -11.20
C ASN A 699 -5.65 29.16 -10.79
N ARG A 700 -5.73 27.93 -11.34
CA ARG A 700 -6.82 26.98 -11.02
C ARG A 700 -6.42 25.81 -10.13
N PHE A 701 -5.23 25.84 -9.53
CA PHE A 701 -4.76 24.72 -8.72
C PHE A 701 -5.63 24.54 -7.47
N ASN A 702 -6.41 23.47 -7.45
CA ASN A 702 -7.09 23.04 -6.24
C ASN A 702 -6.07 22.30 -5.35
N THR A 703 -5.46 23.04 -4.43
CA THR A 703 -4.59 22.48 -3.38
C THR A 703 -5.32 21.49 -2.47
N ASN A 704 -6.66 21.45 -2.51
CA ASN A 704 -7.44 20.55 -1.67
C ASN A 704 -7.49 19.12 -2.20
N GLN A 705 -7.86 18.92 -3.48
CA GLN A 705 -8.02 17.61 -4.10
C GLN A 705 -7.80 17.67 -5.61
N GLN A 706 -7.20 16.61 -6.15
CA GLN A 706 -6.99 16.39 -7.58
C GLN A 706 -7.43 14.97 -7.96
N ARG A 707 -7.86 14.81 -9.20
CA ARG A 707 -8.21 13.51 -9.76
C ARG A 707 -6.97 12.85 -10.34
N TYR A 708 -6.63 11.67 -9.83
CA TYR A 708 -5.58 10.81 -10.38
C TYR A 708 -6.23 9.66 -11.11
N SER A 709 -5.91 9.51 -12.40
CA SER A 709 -6.45 8.42 -13.22
C SER A 709 -5.38 7.34 -13.43
N LYS A 710 -5.80 6.07 -13.40
CA LYS A 710 -4.99 4.92 -13.80
C LYS A 710 -4.75 5.02 -15.31
N ARG A 711 -3.49 5.17 -15.71
CA ARG A 711 -3.06 5.30 -17.11
C ARG A 711 -2.19 4.12 -17.47
N LYS A 712 -2.48 3.48 -18.61
CA LYS A 712 -1.60 2.47 -19.19
C LYS A 712 -0.34 3.16 -19.71
N LEU A 713 0.81 2.57 -19.42
CA LEU A 713 2.12 3.01 -19.88
C LEU A 713 2.57 2.08 -21.02
N THR A 714 3.19 2.67 -22.03
CA THR A 714 3.73 1.93 -23.19
C THR A 714 5.25 1.97 -23.25
N ASN A 715 5.88 2.69 -22.33
CA ASN A 715 7.32 2.91 -22.30
C ASN A 715 7.88 2.43 -20.96
N ARG A 716 8.81 1.47 -20.98
CA ARG A 716 9.47 0.92 -19.77
C ARG A 716 10.36 1.93 -19.04
N ARG A 717 10.62 3.09 -19.63
CA ARG A 717 11.28 4.22 -18.94
C ARG A 717 10.34 4.95 -17.98
N GLU A 718 9.06 4.61 -18.00
CA GLU A 718 8.03 5.08 -17.10
C GLU A 718 7.42 3.89 -16.36
N GLY A 719 7.03 4.09 -15.11
CA GLY A 719 6.41 3.04 -14.30
C GLY A 719 7.29 2.58 -13.14
N GLY A 720 6.65 1.92 -12.18
CA GLY A 720 7.27 1.63 -10.90
C GLY A 720 7.58 2.89 -10.08
N VAL A 721 8.28 2.71 -8.98
CA VAL A 721 8.64 3.79 -8.04
C VAL A 721 9.96 4.46 -8.42
N ILE A 722 10.84 3.74 -9.12
CA ILE A 722 12.21 4.18 -9.47
C ILE A 722 12.18 5.34 -10.48
N THR A 723 11.33 5.23 -11.50
CA THR A 723 11.23 6.23 -12.59
C THR A 723 10.16 7.30 -12.34
N SER A 724 9.48 7.23 -11.19
CA SER A 724 8.46 8.23 -10.80
C SER A 724 9.06 9.63 -10.70
N ALA A 725 8.25 10.65 -10.97
CA ALA A 725 8.75 12.04 -10.98
C ALA A 725 9.20 12.48 -9.59
N ALA A 726 8.61 11.92 -8.52
CA ALA A 726 9.05 12.12 -7.15
C ALA A 726 10.50 11.67 -6.96
N THR A 727 10.81 10.42 -7.32
CA THR A 727 12.15 9.86 -7.21
C THR A 727 13.15 10.60 -8.07
N MET A 728 12.79 10.90 -9.32
CA MET A 728 13.66 11.63 -10.25
C MET A 728 13.98 13.05 -9.74
N THR A 729 13.06 13.67 -9.02
CA THR A 729 13.24 15.03 -8.47
C THR A 729 14.05 15.02 -7.17
N MET A 730 13.69 14.18 -6.20
CA MET A 730 14.37 14.17 -4.89
C MET A 730 15.83 13.71 -4.97
N THR A 731 16.18 13.00 -6.04
CA THR A 731 17.55 12.56 -6.33
C THR A 731 18.32 13.52 -7.24
N SER A 732 17.78 14.70 -7.56
CA SER A 732 18.44 15.71 -8.40
C SER A 732 18.91 16.92 -7.57
N SER A 733 19.82 17.74 -8.12
CA SER A 733 20.16 19.04 -7.52
C SER A 733 19.21 20.14 -8.02
N PRO A 734 19.20 21.34 -7.41
CA PRO A 734 18.37 22.44 -7.86
C PRO A 734 18.53 22.79 -9.35
N LEU A 735 19.74 22.59 -9.90
CA LEU A 735 20.11 23.06 -11.23
C LEU A 735 20.26 21.95 -12.29
N ARG A 736 20.42 20.68 -11.88
CA ARG A 736 20.70 19.56 -12.79
C ARG A 736 20.27 18.20 -12.24
N THR A 737 20.07 17.25 -13.15
CA THR A 737 19.93 15.83 -12.81
C THR A 737 21.24 15.27 -12.25
N ASN A 738 21.15 14.30 -11.33
CA ASN A 738 22.33 13.64 -10.76
C ASN A 738 22.19 12.11 -10.82
N PRO A 739 22.90 11.41 -11.73
CA PRO A 739 22.82 9.95 -11.85
C PRO A 739 23.49 9.22 -10.69
N ILE A 740 24.50 9.82 -10.03
CA ILE A 740 25.22 9.20 -8.92
C ILE A 740 24.32 9.08 -7.69
N THR A 741 23.62 10.16 -7.34
CA THR A 741 22.64 10.16 -6.24
C THR A 741 21.46 9.23 -6.53
N ARG A 742 21.04 9.09 -7.79
CA ARG A 742 20.04 8.10 -8.21
C ARG A 742 20.53 6.67 -7.99
N GLY A 743 21.73 6.35 -8.46
CA GLY A 743 22.33 5.02 -8.24
C GLY A 743 22.46 4.69 -6.75
N ALA A 744 22.95 5.64 -5.95
CA ALA A 744 23.03 5.50 -4.49
C ALA A 744 21.66 5.32 -3.84
N TRP A 745 20.62 6.04 -4.30
CA TRP A 745 19.26 5.87 -3.84
C TRP A 745 18.72 4.48 -4.18
N VAL A 746 18.90 3.97 -5.40
CA VAL A 746 18.45 2.62 -5.79
C VAL A 746 19.15 1.55 -4.94
N ALA A 747 20.48 1.64 -4.82
CA ALA A 747 21.26 0.70 -4.02
C ALA A 747 20.81 0.70 -2.55
N THR A 748 20.55 1.88 -1.98
CA THR A 748 20.12 2.02 -0.58
C THR A 748 18.65 1.61 -0.36
N VAL A 749 17.73 2.12 -1.17
CA VAL A 749 16.28 2.03 -0.92
C VAL A 749 15.66 0.78 -1.53
N ILE A 750 16.08 0.40 -2.73
CA ILE A 750 15.51 -0.76 -3.44
C ILE A 750 16.27 -2.04 -3.09
N LEU A 751 17.60 -1.99 -3.10
CA LEU A 751 18.44 -3.17 -2.88
C LEU A 751 18.88 -3.36 -1.42
N ASN A 752 18.64 -2.37 -0.54
CA ASN A 752 19.09 -2.38 0.85
C ASN A 752 20.61 -2.65 0.99
N ARG A 753 21.40 -2.15 0.04
CA ARG A 753 22.87 -2.26 -0.05
C ARG A 753 23.47 -0.87 -0.27
N PRO A 754 23.45 0.02 0.74
CA PRO A 754 23.95 1.39 0.58
C PRO A 754 25.45 1.39 0.21
N PRO A 755 25.90 2.32 -0.64
CA PRO A 755 27.32 2.47 -0.93
C PRO A 755 28.09 2.86 0.35
N PRO A 756 29.39 2.50 0.45
CA PRO A 756 30.20 2.90 1.59
C PRO A 756 30.25 4.44 1.71
N PRO A 757 30.36 4.97 2.94
CA PRO A 757 30.50 6.41 3.12
C PRO A 757 31.74 6.91 2.37
N PRO A 758 31.69 8.13 1.80
CA PRO A 758 32.87 8.70 1.15
C PRO A 758 34.02 8.82 2.18
N PRO A 759 35.28 8.61 1.77
CA PRO A 759 36.41 8.83 2.67
C PRO A 759 36.43 10.28 3.17
N ASP A 760 36.76 10.49 4.45
CA ASP A 760 36.82 11.81 5.10
C ASP A 760 37.72 12.84 4.38
N THR A 761 38.57 12.37 3.47
CA THR A 761 39.55 13.17 2.71
C THR A 761 39.02 13.71 1.39
N VAL A 762 37.84 13.31 0.94
CA VAL A 762 37.27 13.76 -0.34
C VAL A 762 36.37 14.99 -0.10
N PRO A 763 36.71 16.17 -0.65
CA PRO A 763 35.88 17.36 -0.48
C PRO A 763 34.50 17.17 -1.15
N PRO A 764 33.43 17.77 -0.59
CA PRO A 764 32.10 17.67 -1.18
C PRO A 764 32.10 18.25 -2.60
N ILE A 765 31.44 17.56 -3.53
CA ILE A 765 31.26 18.03 -4.90
C ILE A 765 30.49 19.36 -4.83
N ALA A 766 31.02 20.43 -5.43
CA ALA A 766 30.37 21.73 -5.46
C ALA A 766 28.93 21.60 -6.01
N ALA A 767 27.97 22.10 -5.22
CA ALA A 767 26.53 21.95 -5.43
C ALA A 767 26.01 22.59 -6.73
#